data_AF-A0A0M9DXG4-F1
#
_entry.id   AF-A0A0M9DXG4-F1
#
_cell.length_a   1.000
_cell.length_b   1.000
_cell.length_c   1.000
_cell.angle_alpha   90.00
_cell.angle_beta   90.00
_cell.angle_gamma   90.00
#
_symmetry.space_group_name_H-M   'P 1'
#
loop_
_entity.id
_entity.type
_entity.pdbx_description
1 polymer ?
#
loop_
_entity_poly.entity_id
_entity_poly.type
_entity_poly.pdbx_seq_one_letter_code
_entity_poly.pdbx_strand_id
1 'polypeptide(L)'
;MTNNDFSEKTWKNNVSEKLKYIGQSINKGSASLIYASMAGMSLWPLVEASYKIPINIPVAQHFGIILGSIFGSVGASIIGNKIDSWRNQATQVKENEVIEWIKQNVLNNSDLRNAMDDMLQKIDAISFARNALNENDKQWFNTTLQKELSKLGNLERFHVYFTTEYISIGTTIHVEHYHESFGQKNIQAIAHERDKATDYQEISYLYYMLRQSGHLSLAGIDKKSASDTEIRLNIGAVYTALLTKSLDKDVENRTMPSSQDKYRSALELLNENKKLVLLGDPGSGKTTFVNYVAWCLAGEYCCHPKANLKMLTAPIPDDEGKNNENNYQQWNHDHLLPVHIILRDFAAKQLTSDNEGIASATHQLLLDYLLFELEHEGMKDFFPVLKKELQDNGCLVLLDGLDEVPEAHQKRDHIKQIIESFCHTYPNCRILVTSRIYAYQKQQWRLSDFKEAILANFSKGQIQQFIDRWYTHIADLRGIKKDDAQGRAELLKRAILGNKRLFALAERPLLLTLMASIHAWRGGSLPEKREELYRDAVDLLLDWWESPKIVRDNAGNVQVLQPSLAEWLKVDREKVRSLLDKLAFEAHKHQAELVGTAEISEDKLVKGLMALSNNPDVRPVRLIEYLSERAGLIVQRGNGIYSFPHRTFQEYLAACYLTGEDFPEQVVELFQSEPNRWREVTLLAGAKAIRGSIALIWALVNELCDSPPEDKNTDLKQLWSAHIAAQALVETIDIKQVSSKKQKLLDRIVQWQKHIIKAQNFPAFERAMAGNNLAIIGDPRPEVMDVDEMLFCLVPGGDFWMGDGKELHKNSCKAFWMGKYPVTNAQFHAFVEAGGYKNETYWTEAIRLGCWKNGKISAWGIDRQAPRNYRKPFDLPNHPVVGIIWYEAIAFTRWLTERWQANKWLTQNYQITLPSEAQWEKAARGGEFILQKHVMASAPNLTKCYKTIAKNKKDMIGKNALPKRKYPWGNSNNENFANCENSEISATSTVGCFPGGKSPYGCEEMSGNVWEWTRSIDGKYPYKTDDGREDFKNIESGTGTRIRGGSFYNSLNRSLCASRGRNYPSREGGLLGFRVVSSPFLTSVI
;
A
#
# COMPACT_ATOMS: atom_id res chain seq x y z
N MET A 1 -10.06 -58.26 45.15
CA MET A 1 -8.81 -58.31 45.95
C MET A 1 -8.52 -56.91 46.46
N THR A 2 -8.45 -56.77 47.78
CA THR A 2 -8.26 -55.54 48.57
C THR A 2 -6.83 -54.99 48.49
N ASN A 3 -6.68 -53.68 48.73
CA ASN A 3 -5.44 -52.94 49.05
C ASN A 3 -4.14 -53.46 48.41
N ASN A 4 -3.71 -52.84 47.31
CA ASN A 4 -2.28 -52.79 46.99
C ASN A 4 -1.82 -51.35 47.09
N ASP A 5 -1.12 -51.05 48.18
CA ASP A 5 -0.38 -49.81 48.40
C ASP A 5 0.60 -49.55 47.25
N PHE A 6 0.52 -48.34 46.69
CA PHE A 6 1.54 -47.83 45.79
C PHE A 6 2.83 -47.64 46.60
N SER A 7 3.82 -48.52 46.38
CA SER A 7 5.17 -48.39 46.93
C SER A 7 6.16 -48.15 45.80
N GLU A 8 7.31 -47.56 46.10
CA GLU A 8 8.41 -47.38 45.15
C GLU A 8 8.77 -48.70 44.43
N LYS A 9 8.63 -49.83 45.12
CA LYS A 9 8.89 -51.17 44.59
C LYS A 9 7.81 -51.63 43.60
N THR A 10 6.53 -51.33 43.87
CA THR A 10 5.40 -51.66 42.99
C THR A 10 5.40 -50.77 41.74
N TRP A 11 5.76 -49.49 41.88
CA TRP A 11 5.94 -48.55 40.77
C TRP A 11 7.08 -48.96 39.84
N LYS A 12 8.27 -49.23 40.40
CA LYS A 12 9.43 -49.69 39.62
C LYS A 12 9.14 -50.99 38.85
N ASN A 13 8.39 -51.92 39.46
CA ASN A 13 8.00 -53.17 38.79
C ASN A 13 6.99 -52.94 37.65
N ASN A 14 5.97 -52.10 37.83
CA ASN A 14 4.99 -51.80 36.78
C ASN A 14 5.60 -51.05 35.59
N VAL A 15 6.53 -50.12 35.86
CA VAL A 15 7.29 -49.42 34.83
C VAL A 15 8.23 -50.39 34.10
N SER A 16 8.90 -51.28 34.82
CA SER A 16 9.81 -52.30 34.25
C SER A 16 9.09 -53.32 33.35
N GLU A 17 7.91 -53.83 33.73
CA GLU A 17 7.12 -54.75 32.89
C GLU A 17 6.62 -54.10 31.61
N LYS A 18 6.12 -52.85 31.67
CA LYS A 18 5.65 -52.13 30.48
C LYS A 18 6.80 -51.73 29.54
N LEU A 19 7.98 -51.45 30.08
CA LEU A 19 9.20 -51.23 29.28
C LEU A 19 9.67 -52.49 28.53
N LYS A 20 9.47 -53.70 29.10
CA LYS A 20 9.73 -54.97 28.38
C LYS A 20 8.82 -55.17 27.17
N TYR A 21 7.56 -54.73 27.25
CA TYR A 21 6.59 -54.81 26.15
C TYR A 21 6.96 -53.88 24.98
N ILE A 22 7.47 -52.68 25.30
CA ILE A 22 7.97 -51.72 24.30
C ILE A 22 9.27 -52.19 23.67
N GLY A 23 10.13 -52.91 24.41
CA GLY A 23 11.36 -53.53 23.89
C GLY A 23 11.20 -54.29 22.58
N GLN A 24 10.03 -54.90 22.34
CA GLN A 24 9.72 -55.62 21.11
C GLN A 24 9.23 -54.72 19.96
N SER A 25 8.77 -53.49 20.26
CA SER A 25 8.30 -52.48 19.29
C SER A 25 9.34 -51.40 18.96
N ILE A 26 10.48 -51.36 19.67
CA ILE A 26 11.57 -50.39 19.50
C ILE A 26 12.23 -50.45 18.12
N ASN A 27 12.16 -51.59 17.42
CA ASN A 27 12.77 -51.75 16.09
C ASN A 27 12.13 -50.90 14.96
N LYS A 28 11.08 -50.10 15.24
CA LYS A 28 10.33 -49.36 14.19
C LYS A 28 10.01 -47.88 14.51
N GLY A 29 10.49 -47.32 15.63
CA GLY A 29 10.15 -45.95 16.05
C GLY A 29 11.37 -45.04 16.26
N SER A 30 11.24 -43.74 15.97
CA SER A 30 12.28 -42.73 16.25
C SER A 30 12.50 -42.56 17.76
N ALA A 31 13.72 -42.22 18.17
CA ALA A 31 14.08 -42.00 19.58
C ALA A 31 13.15 -41.00 20.31
N SER A 32 12.58 -40.03 19.59
CA SER A 32 11.54 -39.11 20.06
C SER A 32 10.26 -39.80 20.54
N LEU A 33 9.82 -40.85 19.83
CA LEU A 33 8.60 -41.61 20.15
C LEU A 33 8.82 -42.49 21.39
N ILE A 34 10.03 -43.03 21.53
CA ILE A 34 10.46 -43.83 22.68
C ILE A 34 10.47 -42.98 23.95
N TYR A 35 11.01 -41.75 23.88
CA TYR A 35 11.09 -40.85 25.04
C TYR A 35 9.76 -40.21 25.44
N ALA A 36 8.92 -39.80 24.47
CA ALA A 36 7.58 -39.30 24.77
C ALA A 36 6.70 -40.37 25.45
N SER A 37 6.85 -41.62 25.03
CA SER A 37 6.19 -42.76 25.66
C SER A 37 6.72 -43.02 27.08
N MET A 38 8.03 -42.90 27.31
CA MET A 38 8.62 -43.05 28.65
C MET A 38 8.16 -41.96 29.62
N ALA A 39 8.14 -40.69 29.20
CA ALA A 39 7.71 -39.56 30.05
C ALA A 39 6.21 -39.63 30.40
N GLY A 40 5.36 -39.94 29.42
CA GLY A 40 3.92 -40.15 29.65
C GLY A 40 3.65 -41.34 30.56
N MET A 41 4.42 -42.43 30.45
CA MET A 41 4.25 -43.63 31.29
C MET A 41 4.85 -43.50 32.70
N SER A 42 5.84 -42.63 32.95
CA SER A 42 6.34 -42.37 34.31
C SER A 42 5.35 -41.59 35.17
N LEU A 43 4.50 -40.77 34.55
CA LEU A 43 3.44 -40.00 35.21
C LEU A 43 2.09 -40.76 35.26
N TRP A 44 1.94 -41.82 34.48
CA TRP A 44 0.72 -42.64 34.40
C TRP A 44 0.25 -43.24 35.75
N PRO A 45 1.13 -43.79 36.61
CA PRO A 45 0.71 -44.38 37.88
C PRO A 45 0.21 -43.35 38.90
N LEU A 46 0.63 -42.09 38.76
CA LEU A 46 0.13 -40.94 39.53
C LEU A 46 -1.32 -40.60 39.16
N VAL A 47 -1.68 -40.79 37.87
CA VAL A 47 -3.05 -40.60 37.35
C VAL A 47 -3.94 -41.80 37.71
N GLU A 48 -3.41 -43.02 37.74
CA GLU A 48 -4.17 -44.20 38.24
C GLU A 48 -4.45 -44.11 39.75
N ALA A 49 -3.51 -43.57 40.54
CA ALA A 49 -3.68 -43.39 41.98
C ALA A 49 -4.73 -42.32 42.35
N SER A 50 -4.91 -41.28 41.53
CA SER A 50 -5.84 -40.18 41.80
C SER A 50 -7.32 -40.54 41.54
N TYR A 51 -7.62 -41.59 40.78
CA TYR A 51 -9.00 -41.92 40.37
C TYR A 51 -9.62 -43.17 41.03
N LYS A 52 -8.85 -44.00 41.76
CA LYS A 52 -9.32 -45.17 42.54
C LYS A 52 -10.33 -46.14 41.83
N ILE A 53 -10.43 -46.16 40.49
CA ILE A 53 -11.29 -47.07 39.71
C ILE A 53 -10.56 -47.46 38.40
N PRO A 54 -10.66 -48.70 37.89
CA PRO A 54 -10.02 -49.08 36.62
C PRO A 54 -10.75 -48.45 35.44
N ILE A 55 -10.07 -47.57 34.70
CA ILE A 55 -10.59 -46.88 33.51
C ILE A 55 -10.47 -47.82 32.30
N ASN A 56 -11.54 -47.91 31.50
CA ASN A 56 -11.58 -48.74 30.29
C ASN A 56 -10.73 -48.13 29.15
N ILE A 57 -10.12 -49.01 28.34
CA ILE A 57 -9.04 -48.74 27.36
C ILE A 57 -9.26 -47.56 26.37
N PRO A 58 -10.47 -47.18 25.92
CA PRO A 58 -10.63 -46.10 24.94
C PRO A 58 -10.31 -44.69 25.44
N VAL A 59 -10.54 -44.39 26.73
CA VAL A 59 -10.26 -43.06 27.32
C VAL A 59 -8.76 -42.90 27.59
N ALA A 60 -8.07 -44.00 27.91
CA ALA A 60 -6.63 -44.05 28.12
C ALA A 60 -5.84 -43.75 26.84
N GLN A 61 -6.33 -44.19 25.67
CA GLN A 61 -5.73 -43.85 24.37
C GLN A 61 -5.87 -42.36 24.02
N HIS A 62 -7.03 -41.75 24.26
CA HIS A 62 -7.24 -40.33 23.98
C HIS A 62 -6.36 -39.42 24.86
N PHE A 63 -6.25 -39.71 26.17
CA PHE A 63 -5.42 -38.91 27.08
C PHE A 63 -3.91 -39.11 26.85
N GLY A 64 -3.48 -40.32 26.51
CA GLY A 64 -2.09 -40.60 26.11
C GLY A 64 -1.69 -39.93 24.79
N ILE A 65 -2.63 -39.79 23.85
CA ILE A 65 -2.43 -39.06 22.59
C ILE A 65 -2.32 -37.55 22.84
N ILE A 66 -3.12 -36.97 23.74
CA ILE A 66 -3.07 -35.54 24.08
C ILE A 66 -1.77 -35.17 24.81
N LEU A 67 -1.37 -35.94 25.83
CA LEU A 67 -0.07 -35.72 26.48
C LEU A 67 1.09 -36.03 25.51
N GLY A 68 0.96 -37.06 24.67
CA GLY A 68 1.92 -37.39 23.62
C GLY A 68 2.06 -36.31 22.55
N SER A 69 0.99 -35.60 22.19
CA SER A 69 1.01 -34.48 21.24
C SER A 69 1.55 -33.19 21.86
N ILE A 70 1.29 -32.96 23.15
CA ILE A 70 1.85 -31.83 23.91
C ILE A 70 3.36 -31.99 24.10
N PHE A 71 3.83 -33.17 24.51
CA PHE A 71 5.27 -33.45 24.63
C PHE A 71 5.96 -33.63 23.26
N GLY A 72 5.24 -34.16 22.27
CA GLY A 72 5.74 -34.39 20.92
C GLY A 72 5.94 -33.13 20.08
N SER A 73 5.20 -32.04 20.32
CA SER A 73 5.30 -30.80 19.54
C SER A 73 6.43 -29.88 20.02
N VAL A 74 6.53 -29.65 21.34
CA VAL A 74 7.52 -28.72 21.91
C VAL A 74 8.81 -29.43 22.33
N GLY A 75 8.71 -30.66 22.86
CA GLY A 75 9.85 -31.45 23.32
C GLY A 75 10.69 -32.05 22.18
N ALA A 76 10.05 -32.50 21.10
CA ALA A 76 10.76 -33.19 20.01
C ALA A 76 11.73 -32.29 19.23
N SER A 77 11.43 -31.00 19.08
CA SER A 77 12.31 -30.06 18.37
C SER A 77 13.54 -29.68 19.19
N ILE A 78 13.36 -29.39 20.49
CA ILE A 78 14.45 -28.96 21.37
C ILE A 78 15.35 -30.14 21.75
N ILE A 79 14.76 -31.29 22.07
CA ILE A 79 15.49 -32.52 22.43
C ILE A 79 16.05 -33.20 21.19
N GLY A 80 15.34 -33.19 20.06
CA GLY A 80 15.83 -33.70 18.77
C GLY A 80 17.12 -32.99 18.32
N ASN A 81 17.15 -31.66 18.41
CA ASN A 81 18.35 -30.87 18.08
C ASN A 81 19.53 -31.13 19.05
N LYS A 82 19.26 -31.44 20.33
CA LYS A 82 20.30 -31.76 21.32
C LYS A 82 20.78 -33.21 21.21
N ILE A 83 19.89 -34.15 20.89
CA ILE A 83 20.23 -35.55 20.59
C ILE A 83 21.02 -35.66 19.30
N ASP A 84 20.70 -34.89 18.25
CA ASP A 84 21.53 -34.83 17.04
C ASP A 84 22.91 -34.25 17.34
N SER A 85 23.01 -33.26 18.25
CA SER A 85 24.29 -32.75 18.75
C SER A 85 25.09 -33.83 19.51
N TRP A 86 24.46 -34.63 20.37
CA TRP A 86 25.10 -35.74 21.09
C TRP A 86 25.45 -36.93 20.19
N ARG A 87 24.61 -37.24 19.21
CA ARG A 87 24.85 -38.27 18.19
C ARG A 87 26.05 -37.91 17.32
N ASN A 88 26.19 -36.64 16.96
CA ASN A 88 27.35 -36.14 16.23
C ASN A 88 28.65 -36.24 17.07
N GLN A 89 28.56 -36.12 18.40
CA GLN A 89 29.68 -36.32 19.32
C GLN A 89 30.00 -37.82 19.59
N ALA A 90 29.02 -38.71 19.51
CA ALA A 90 29.13 -40.14 19.83
C ALA A 90 29.46 -41.05 18.63
N THR A 91 30.06 -40.53 17.55
CA THR A 91 30.33 -41.23 16.29
C THR A 91 31.36 -42.38 16.36
N GLN A 92 31.73 -42.86 17.56
CA GLN A 92 32.66 -43.99 17.74
C GLN A 92 32.18 -45.11 18.68
N VAL A 93 30.88 -45.21 18.96
CA VAL A 93 30.39 -46.24 19.92
C VAL A 93 29.23 -47.05 19.35
N LYS A 94 29.26 -48.38 19.52
CA LYS A 94 28.24 -49.33 19.03
C LYS A 94 26.90 -49.15 19.75
N GLU A 95 25.81 -49.41 19.03
CA GLU A 95 24.41 -49.14 19.37
C GLU A 95 23.95 -49.62 20.77
N ASN A 96 24.51 -50.73 21.28
CA ASN A 96 24.18 -51.25 22.62
C ASN A 96 24.82 -50.47 23.78
N GLU A 97 25.91 -49.75 23.54
CA GLU A 97 26.58 -48.93 24.57
C GLU A 97 25.93 -47.54 24.70
N VAL A 98 25.22 -47.07 23.67
CA VAL A 98 24.44 -45.81 23.71
C VAL A 98 23.31 -45.88 24.74
N ILE A 99 22.66 -47.04 24.88
CA ILE A 99 21.59 -47.27 25.87
C ILE A 99 22.13 -47.24 27.30
N GLU A 100 23.28 -47.87 27.53
CA GLU A 100 23.97 -47.88 28.83
C GLU A 100 24.53 -46.49 29.18
N TRP A 101 25.06 -45.76 28.19
CA TRP A 101 25.54 -44.38 28.31
C TRP A 101 24.40 -43.41 28.67
N ILE A 102 23.24 -43.53 28.01
CA ILE A 102 22.05 -42.74 28.31
C ILE A 102 21.58 -43.00 29.75
N LYS A 103 21.50 -44.26 30.18
CA LYS A 103 21.09 -44.62 31.56
C LYS A 103 22.02 -44.01 32.61
N GLN A 104 23.33 -43.99 32.35
CA GLN A 104 24.32 -43.44 33.29
C GLN A 104 24.36 -41.90 33.30
N ASN A 105 24.11 -41.24 32.16
CA ASN A 105 24.22 -39.78 32.05
C ASN A 105 22.92 -39.04 32.39
N VAL A 106 21.74 -39.59 32.12
CA VAL A 106 20.44 -38.92 32.40
C VAL A 106 20.27 -38.62 33.90
N LEU A 107 20.75 -39.51 34.76
CA LEU A 107 20.63 -39.34 36.22
C LEU A 107 21.56 -38.28 36.80
N ASN A 108 22.65 -37.87 36.14
CA ASN A 108 23.65 -36.93 36.69
C ASN A 108 23.84 -35.65 35.85
N ASN A 109 23.08 -35.47 34.77
CA ASN A 109 23.25 -34.33 33.86
C ASN A 109 22.42 -33.11 34.29
N SER A 110 23.10 -32.07 34.78
CA SER A 110 22.51 -30.82 35.26
C SER A 110 21.76 -30.03 34.18
N ASP A 111 22.21 -30.11 32.92
CA ASP A 111 21.59 -29.35 31.81
C ASP A 111 20.27 -29.97 31.38
N LEU A 112 20.17 -31.30 31.40
CA LEU A 112 18.92 -32.02 31.13
C LEU A 112 17.89 -31.78 32.24
N ARG A 113 18.32 -31.79 33.51
CA ARG A 113 17.45 -31.40 34.64
C ARG A 113 16.96 -29.97 34.50
N ASN A 114 17.86 -29.03 34.19
CA ASN A 114 17.50 -27.62 33.95
C ASN A 114 16.49 -27.46 32.80
N ALA A 115 16.62 -28.23 31.72
CA ALA A 115 15.68 -28.19 30.59
C ALA A 115 14.29 -28.77 30.94
N MET A 116 14.24 -29.83 31.74
CA MET A 116 12.97 -30.38 32.25
C MET A 116 12.30 -29.42 33.23
N ASP A 117 13.07 -28.75 34.08
CA ASP A 117 12.58 -27.73 35.01
C ASP A 117 12.04 -26.49 34.28
N ASP A 118 12.74 -26.02 33.23
CA ASP A 118 12.26 -24.95 32.35
C ASP A 118 10.95 -25.33 31.65
N MET A 119 10.77 -26.61 31.32
CA MET A 119 9.56 -27.13 30.69
C MET A 119 8.40 -27.22 31.69
N LEU A 120 8.67 -27.63 32.94
CA LEU A 120 7.72 -27.64 34.05
C LEU A 120 7.31 -26.25 34.55
N GLN A 121 8.13 -25.22 34.31
CA GLN A 121 7.75 -23.81 34.56
C GLN A 121 6.94 -23.20 33.39
N LYS A 122 7.29 -23.56 32.15
CA LYS A 122 6.60 -23.05 30.94
C LYS A 122 5.23 -23.70 30.72
N ILE A 123 5.05 -24.91 31.21
CA ILE A 123 3.78 -25.63 31.20
C ILE A 123 3.24 -25.58 32.63
N ASP A 124 2.05 -25.04 32.84
CA ASP A 124 1.40 -24.91 34.16
C ASP A 124 0.98 -26.26 34.81
N ALA A 125 1.71 -27.34 34.50
CA ALA A 125 1.40 -28.72 34.82
C ALA A 125 1.36 -29.00 36.33
N ILE A 126 2.21 -28.34 37.13
CA ILE A 126 2.22 -28.48 38.60
C ILE A 126 0.95 -27.84 39.20
N SER A 127 0.60 -26.64 38.74
CA SER A 127 -0.62 -25.93 39.12
C SER A 127 -1.87 -26.73 38.73
N PHE A 128 -1.88 -27.26 37.50
CA PHE A 128 -2.98 -28.07 36.97
C PHE A 128 -3.16 -29.39 37.74
N ALA A 129 -2.07 -30.13 37.99
CA ALA A 129 -2.10 -31.37 38.76
C ALA A 129 -2.56 -31.16 40.21
N ARG A 130 -2.10 -30.07 40.86
CA ARG A 130 -2.54 -29.70 42.22
C ARG A 130 -4.02 -29.30 42.26
N ASN A 131 -4.49 -28.53 41.29
CA ASN A 131 -5.88 -28.06 41.23
C ASN A 131 -6.88 -29.18 40.90
N ALA A 132 -6.43 -30.28 40.30
CA ALA A 132 -7.23 -31.47 40.03
C ALA A 132 -7.44 -32.38 41.26
N LEU A 133 -6.70 -32.16 42.36
CA LEU A 133 -6.78 -32.95 43.59
C LEU A 133 -7.79 -32.35 44.59
N ASN A 134 -8.34 -33.16 45.49
CA ASN A 134 -9.18 -32.68 46.59
C ASN A 134 -8.32 -32.07 47.72
N GLU A 135 -8.94 -31.34 48.66
CA GLU A 135 -8.22 -30.60 49.71
C GLU A 135 -7.30 -31.46 50.59
N ASN A 136 -7.67 -32.71 50.89
CA ASN A 136 -6.82 -33.60 51.69
C ASN A 136 -5.60 -34.11 50.89
N ASP A 137 -5.77 -34.36 49.60
CA ASP A 137 -4.72 -34.88 48.72
C ASP A 137 -3.77 -33.79 48.21
N LYS A 138 -4.22 -32.52 48.17
CA LYS A 138 -3.37 -31.35 47.86
C LYS A 138 -2.22 -31.19 48.85
N GLN A 139 -2.48 -31.41 50.15
CA GLN A 139 -1.48 -31.28 51.20
C GLN A 139 -0.40 -32.37 51.08
N TRP A 140 -0.82 -33.61 50.80
CA TRP A 140 0.11 -34.72 50.52
C TRP A 140 0.93 -34.51 49.23
N PHE A 141 0.29 -34.04 48.15
CA PHE A 141 0.96 -33.73 46.87
C PHE A 141 2.02 -32.63 47.06
N ASN A 142 1.68 -31.54 47.74
CA ASN A 142 2.63 -30.46 48.03
C ASN A 142 3.82 -30.96 48.86
N THR A 143 3.56 -31.74 49.92
CA THR A 143 4.61 -32.29 50.79
C THR A 143 5.54 -33.26 50.04
N THR A 144 4.98 -34.09 49.17
CA THR A 144 5.72 -35.07 48.37
C THR A 144 6.54 -34.39 47.28
N LEU A 145 5.96 -33.42 46.58
CA LEU A 145 6.64 -32.64 45.55
C LEU A 145 7.80 -31.81 46.13
N GLN A 146 7.60 -31.16 47.28
CA GLN A 146 8.68 -30.46 48.00
C GLN A 146 9.83 -31.41 48.35
N LYS A 147 9.52 -32.61 48.85
CA LYS A 147 10.53 -33.59 49.23
C LYS A 147 11.37 -34.07 48.05
N GLU A 148 10.75 -34.28 46.89
CA GLU A 148 11.47 -34.69 45.67
C GLU A 148 12.26 -33.53 45.06
N LEU A 149 11.71 -32.31 45.00
CA LEU A 149 12.45 -31.13 44.55
C LEU A 149 13.63 -30.79 45.46
N SER A 150 13.49 -31.04 46.77
CA SER A 150 14.58 -30.90 47.76
C SER A 150 15.72 -31.89 47.51
N LYS A 151 15.40 -33.17 47.27
CA LYS A 151 16.40 -34.19 46.90
C LYS A 151 17.12 -33.87 45.60
N LEU A 152 16.45 -33.19 44.67
CA LEU A 152 17.01 -32.74 43.39
C LEU A 152 17.80 -31.43 43.50
N GLY A 153 17.81 -30.77 44.67
CA GLY A 153 18.54 -29.52 44.93
C GLY A 153 17.84 -28.25 44.45
N ASN A 154 16.58 -28.33 44.00
CA ASN A 154 15.89 -27.26 43.28
C ASN A 154 14.66 -26.70 44.01
N LEU A 155 14.46 -27.05 45.29
CA LEU A 155 13.32 -26.62 46.09
C LEU A 155 13.13 -25.09 46.13
N GLU A 156 14.23 -24.31 46.25
CA GLU A 156 14.16 -22.84 46.27
C GLU A 156 13.60 -22.26 44.95
N ARG A 157 13.92 -22.89 43.81
CA ARG A 157 13.53 -22.42 42.47
C ARG A 157 12.01 -22.54 42.22
N PHE A 158 11.32 -23.37 42.99
CA PHE A 158 9.88 -23.64 42.90
C PHE A 158 9.13 -23.24 44.17
N HIS A 159 9.77 -22.52 45.09
CA HIS A 159 9.22 -22.15 46.41
C HIS A 159 7.88 -21.38 46.31
N VAL A 160 7.72 -20.54 45.28
CA VAL A 160 6.50 -19.76 44.99
C VAL A 160 5.25 -20.65 44.85
N TYR A 161 5.40 -21.87 44.35
CA TYR A 161 4.27 -22.79 44.16
C TYR A 161 3.79 -23.42 45.47
N PHE A 162 4.51 -23.22 46.58
CA PHE A 162 4.16 -23.78 47.89
C PHE A 162 3.68 -22.75 48.91
N THR A 163 3.83 -21.45 48.64
CA THR A 163 3.62 -20.38 49.64
C THR A 163 2.43 -19.44 49.42
N THR A 164 1.56 -19.68 48.45
CA THR A 164 0.37 -18.83 48.27
C THR A 164 -0.74 -19.19 49.26
N GLU A 165 -0.67 -18.61 50.45
CA GLU A 165 -1.86 -18.24 51.24
C GLU A 165 -2.51 -16.99 50.64
N TYR A 166 -3.84 -16.91 50.74
CA TYR A 166 -4.71 -15.83 50.29
C TYR A 166 -4.16 -14.42 50.56
N ILE A 167 -3.91 -13.64 49.51
CA ILE A 167 -3.92 -12.17 49.58
C ILE A 167 -4.67 -11.62 48.37
N SER A 168 -5.86 -11.08 48.64
CA SER A 168 -6.54 -10.13 47.76
C SER A 168 -5.76 -8.83 47.67
N ILE A 169 -5.85 -8.17 46.51
CA ILE A 169 -5.69 -6.72 46.23
C ILE A 169 -4.72 -6.47 45.06
N GLY A 170 -5.28 -6.01 43.94
CA GLY A 170 -4.71 -4.92 43.15
C GLY A 170 -3.73 -5.25 42.02
N THR A 171 -4.09 -4.80 40.81
CA THR A 171 -3.24 -4.42 39.65
C THR A 171 -2.70 -5.51 38.70
N THR A 172 -3.50 -5.75 37.66
CA THR A 172 -3.21 -5.83 36.21
C THR A 172 -1.74 -5.93 35.73
N ILE A 173 -1.40 -6.99 34.99
CA ILE A 173 -1.25 -7.05 33.51
C ILE A 173 -0.72 -8.45 33.16
N HIS A 174 -1.55 -9.31 32.56
CA HIS A 174 -1.09 -10.44 31.74
C HIS A 174 -2.04 -10.62 30.54
N VAL A 175 -1.46 -10.53 29.35
CA VAL A 175 -2.14 -10.77 28.07
C VAL A 175 -2.17 -12.29 27.86
N GLU A 176 -3.25 -12.93 28.30
CA GLU A 176 -3.51 -14.34 28.00
C GLU A 176 -4.07 -14.52 26.59
N HIS A 177 -3.87 -15.72 26.04
CA HIS A 177 -4.66 -16.29 24.95
C HIS A 177 -6.13 -16.41 25.39
N TYR A 178 -6.81 -15.28 25.44
CA TYR A 178 -8.26 -15.18 25.64
C TYR A 178 -8.92 -15.65 24.34
N HIS A 179 -9.48 -16.85 24.29
CA HIS A 179 -10.77 -17.08 23.60
C HIS A 179 -11.33 -18.50 23.79
N GLU A 180 -10.54 -19.48 24.22
CA GLU A 180 -11.10 -20.82 24.52
C GLU A 180 -11.49 -21.00 26.00
N SER A 181 -10.92 -20.23 26.93
CA SER A 181 -11.26 -20.31 28.36
C SER A 181 -12.50 -19.49 28.78
N PHE A 182 -13.05 -18.66 27.88
CA PHE A 182 -14.13 -17.72 28.21
C PHE A 182 -15.55 -18.33 28.06
N GLY A 183 -15.68 -19.53 27.50
CA GLY A 183 -16.91 -19.97 26.82
C GLY A 183 -18.03 -20.65 27.63
N GLN A 184 -17.87 -20.95 28.94
CA GLN A 184 -18.97 -21.57 29.72
C GLN A 184 -19.07 -21.06 31.16
N LYS A 185 -17.96 -20.97 31.89
CA LYS A 185 -17.97 -20.45 33.28
C LYS A 185 -18.36 -18.97 33.36
N ASN A 186 -17.97 -18.15 32.37
CA ASN A 186 -18.31 -16.73 32.33
C ASN A 186 -19.74 -16.45 31.85
N ILE A 187 -20.31 -17.30 31.00
CA ILE A 187 -21.73 -17.19 30.60
C ILE A 187 -22.62 -17.39 31.82
N GLN A 188 -22.32 -18.39 32.65
CA GLN A 188 -23.04 -18.61 33.91
C GLN A 188 -22.81 -17.48 34.92
N ALA A 189 -21.60 -16.92 35.01
CA ALA A 189 -21.30 -15.81 35.92
C ALA A 189 -22.01 -14.49 35.52
N ILE A 190 -21.98 -14.12 34.23
CA ILE A 190 -22.64 -12.90 33.71
C ILE A 190 -24.16 -13.06 33.79
N ALA A 191 -24.70 -14.26 33.52
CA ALA A 191 -26.12 -14.55 33.70
C ALA A 191 -26.53 -14.57 35.19
N HIS A 192 -25.66 -15.03 36.10
CA HIS A 192 -25.88 -14.95 37.55
C HIS A 192 -25.88 -13.51 38.08
N GLU A 193 -25.09 -12.61 37.50
CA GLU A 193 -25.13 -11.18 37.85
C GLU A 193 -26.40 -10.46 37.35
N ARG A 194 -27.14 -11.03 36.37
CA ARG A 194 -28.34 -10.41 35.75
C ARG A 194 -29.69 -11.08 36.11
N ASP A 195 -29.66 -12.19 36.84
CA ASP A 195 -30.79 -12.79 37.58
C ASP A 195 -32.05 -13.16 36.77
N LYS A 196 -31.93 -13.62 35.51
CA LYS A 196 -33.01 -14.26 34.73
C LYS A 196 -32.53 -15.35 33.76
N ALA A 197 -33.32 -16.43 33.58
CA ALA A 197 -33.07 -17.49 32.60
C ALA A 197 -33.08 -16.99 31.12
N THR A 198 -33.80 -15.91 30.85
CA THR A 198 -33.86 -15.23 29.54
C THR A 198 -32.50 -14.64 29.13
N ASP A 199 -31.67 -14.23 30.10
CA ASP A 199 -30.37 -13.60 29.84
C ASP A 199 -29.35 -14.62 29.32
N TYR A 200 -29.46 -15.89 29.71
CA TYR A 200 -28.53 -16.94 29.27
C TYR A 200 -28.62 -17.21 27.77
N GLN A 201 -29.84 -17.22 27.23
CA GLN A 201 -30.10 -17.46 25.81
C GLN A 201 -29.63 -16.28 24.95
N GLU A 202 -29.89 -15.06 25.42
CA GLU A 202 -29.42 -13.83 24.77
C GLU A 202 -27.89 -13.73 24.76
N ILE A 203 -27.24 -14.00 25.89
CA ILE A 203 -25.78 -14.02 25.99
C ILE A 203 -25.18 -15.08 25.05
N SER A 204 -25.80 -16.26 24.95
CA SER A 204 -25.34 -17.32 24.05
C SER A 204 -25.38 -16.87 22.58
N TYR A 205 -26.46 -16.21 22.16
CA TYR A 205 -26.58 -15.63 20.82
C TYR A 205 -25.52 -14.54 20.56
N LEU A 206 -25.26 -13.68 21.54
CA LEU A 206 -24.25 -12.62 21.42
C LEU A 206 -22.83 -13.19 21.32
N TYR A 207 -22.51 -14.27 22.03
CA TYR A 207 -21.23 -14.98 21.87
C TYR A 207 -21.09 -15.63 20.49
N TYR A 208 -22.17 -16.21 19.96
CA TYR A 208 -22.20 -16.69 18.58
C TYR A 208 -21.89 -15.55 17.60
N MET A 209 -22.56 -14.41 17.75
CA MET A 209 -22.33 -13.22 16.93
C MET A 209 -20.89 -12.69 17.01
N LEU A 210 -20.30 -12.66 18.22
CA LEU A 210 -18.90 -12.30 18.44
C LEU A 210 -17.94 -13.21 17.67
N ARG A 211 -18.18 -14.52 17.70
CA ARG A 211 -17.33 -15.52 17.04
C ARG A 211 -17.42 -15.44 15.52
N GLN A 212 -18.64 -15.26 14.98
CA GLN A 212 -18.85 -15.18 13.54
C GLN A 212 -18.33 -13.86 12.95
N SER A 213 -18.49 -12.75 13.67
CA SER A 213 -18.19 -11.41 13.16
C SER A 213 -16.75 -10.94 13.47
N GLY A 214 -16.05 -11.61 14.39
CA GLY A 214 -14.74 -11.16 14.91
C GLY A 214 -13.52 -11.44 14.03
N HIS A 215 -13.68 -12.15 12.91
CA HIS A 215 -12.56 -12.64 12.11
C HIS A 215 -12.70 -12.31 10.62
N LEU A 216 -11.58 -11.94 10.01
CA LEU A 216 -11.39 -11.93 8.57
C LEU A 216 -10.63 -13.21 8.19
N SER A 217 -11.22 -14.03 7.31
CA SER A 217 -10.53 -15.19 6.74
C SER A 217 -9.44 -14.71 5.80
N LEU A 218 -8.18 -14.95 6.16
CA LEU A 218 -7.02 -14.67 5.32
C LEU A 218 -6.23 -15.96 5.09
N ALA A 219 -6.95 -17.04 4.75
CA ALA A 219 -6.34 -18.26 4.27
C ALA A 219 -5.40 -17.94 3.08
N GLY A 220 -4.09 -18.06 3.29
CA GLY A 220 -3.08 -17.85 2.24
C GLY A 220 -2.04 -16.74 2.46
N ILE A 221 -1.88 -16.17 3.66
CA ILE A 221 -0.84 -15.15 3.93
C ILE A 221 0.60 -15.69 3.82
N ASP A 222 0.83 -17.01 3.92
CA ASP A 222 2.18 -17.59 3.81
C ASP A 222 2.19 -19.01 3.21
N LYS A 223 3.00 -19.24 2.17
CA LYS A 223 3.25 -20.57 1.57
C LYS A 223 3.91 -21.55 2.55
N LYS A 224 4.61 -21.07 3.57
CA LYS A 224 5.27 -21.91 4.60
C LYS A 224 4.36 -22.27 5.77
N SER A 225 3.22 -21.58 5.95
CA SER A 225 2.22 -21.90 6.97
C SER A 225 1.09 -22.76 6.42
N ALA A 226 1.22 -23.32 5.20
CA ALA A 226 0.24 -24.22 4.61
C ALA A 226 0.02 -25.52 5.40
N SER A 227 0.83 -25.79 6.43
CA SER A 227 0.60 -26.88 7.39
C SER A 227 -0.31 -26.49 8.57
N ASP A 228 -0.44 -25.20 8.90
CA ASP A 228 -1.30 -24.71 9.98
C ASP A 228 -2.57 -24.11 9.38
N THR A 229 -3.61 -24.93 9.33
CA THR A 229 -4.98 -24.47 9.10
C THR A 229 -5.33 -23.37 10.11
N GLU A 230 -5.66 -22.18 9.60
CA GLU A 230 -6.31 -21.04 10.30
C GLU A 230 -5.42 -19.92 10.89
N ILE A 231 -4.77 -19.10 10.05
CA ILE A 231 -4.47 -17.71 10.44
C ILE A 231 -5.75 -16.87 10.25
N ARG A 232 -6.54 -16.71 11.31
CA ARG A 232 -7.70 -15.81 11.35
C ARG A 232 -7.26 -14.44 11.84
N LEU A 233 -7.51 -13.40 11.06
CA LEU A 233 -7.11 -12.04 11.42
C LEU A 233 -8.23 -11.37 12.20
N ASN A 234 -7.93 -10.87 13.40
CA ASN A 234 -8.95 -10.25 14.25
C ASN A 234 -9.39 -8.91 13.65
N ILE A 235 -10.69 -8.76 13.35
CA ILE A 235 -11.20 -7.57 12.69
C ILE A 235 -10.98 -6.30 13.54
N GLY A 236 -11.10 -6.41 14.87
CA GLY A 236 -10.86 -5.31 15.80
C GLY A 236 -9.41 -4.82 15.80
N ALA A 237 -8.46 -5.69 15.46
CA ALA A 237 -7.06 -5.33 15.41
C ALA A 237 -6.69 -4.48 14.19
N VAL A 238 -7.43 -4.57 13.08
CA VAL A 238 -7.06 -3.94 11.80
C VAL A 238 -8.14 -3.07 11.16
N TYR A 239 -9.36 -3.09 11.67
CA TYR A 239 -10.44 -2.29 11.15
C TYR A 239 -10.06 -0.80 11.14
N THR A 240 -10.44 -0.09 10.08
CA THR A 240 -10.26 1.35 9.93
C THR A 240 -11.61 1.94 9.56
N ALA A 241 -12.03 3.00 10.25
CA ALA A 241 -13.35 3.60 10.08
C ALA A 241 -13.60 3.99 8.62
N LEU A 242 -14.79 3.71 8.08
CA LEU A 242 -15.12 3.99 6.68
C LEU A 242 -15.81 5.34 6.49
N LEU A 243 -15.40 6.07 5.45
CA LEU A 243 -16.02 7.33 5.04
C LEU A 243 -16.99 7.09 3.88
N THR A 244 -17.91 8.02 3.70
CA THR A 244 -18.92 8.04 2.63
C THR A 244 -18.92 9.38 1.90
N LYS A 245 -19.38 9.36 0.64
CA LYS A 245 -19.64 10.53 -0.20
C LYS A 245 -21.15 10.74 -0.31
N SER A 246 -21.61 11.99 -0.25
CA SER A 246 -23.02 12.32 -0.47
C SER A 246 -23.42 12.16 -1.95
N LEU A 247 -24.65 11.69 -2.16
CA LEU A 247 -25.33 11.57 -3.47
C LEU A 247 -26.14 12.82 -3.84
N ASP A 248 -26.24 13.81 -2.94
CA ASP A 248 -27.18 14.92 -3.11
C ASP A 248 -26.78 15.84 -4.28
N LYS A 249 -27.69 15.96 -5.27
CA LYS A 249 -27.62 16.93 -6.38
C LYS A 249 -27.70 18.40 -5.93
N ASP A 250 -27.96 18.66 -4.64
CA ASP A 250 -28.18 20.01 -4.10
C ASP A 250 -26.89 20.78 -3.74
N VAL A 251 -25.71 20.19 -3.97
CA VAL A 251 -24.42 20.86 -3.70
C VAL A 251 -24.10 21.96 -4.73
N GLU A 252 -24.78 22.01 -5.87
CA GLU A 252 -24.57 23.06 -6.88
C GLU A 252 -25.06 24.46 -6.43
N ASN A 253 -25.90 24.56 -5.39
CA ASN A 253 -26.50 25.83 -4.94
C ASN A 253 -25.96 26.38 -3.60
N ARG A 254 -24.85 25.86 -3.07
CA ARG A 254 -24.20 26.46 -1.87
C ARG A 254 -22.84 27.05 -2.24
N THR A 255 -22.64 28.31 -1.84
CA THR A 255 -21.33 28.98 -1.82
C THR A 255 -20.32 28.11 -1.07
N MET A 256 -19.28 27.68 -1.79
CA MET A 256 -18.07 26.95 -1.35
C MET A 256 -18.22 26.12 -0.05
N PRO A 257 -18.57 24.83 -0.15
CA PRO A 257 -18.53 23.94 1.01
C PRO A 257 -17.10 23.77 1.53
N SER A 258 -16.94 23.67 2.85
CA SER A 258 -15.65 23.38 3.47
C SER A 258 -15.19 21.97 3.11
N SER A 259 -13.88 21.67 3.18
CA SER A 259 -13.36 20.33 2.88
C SER A 259 -13.91 19.23 3.80
N GLN A 260 -14.43 19.60 4.98
CA GLN A 260 -15.05 18.68 5.94
C GLN A 260 -16.52 18.36 5.61
N ASP A 261 -17.24 19.23 4.91
CA ASP A 261 -18.66 19.00 4.56
C ASP A 261 -18.87 17.93 3.48
N LYS A 262 -17.79 17.41 2.88
CA LYS A 262 -17.84 16.51 1.71
C LYS A 262 -17.83 15.01 2.05
N TYR A 263 -17.45 14.64 3.28
CA TYR A 263 -17.28 13.25 3.69
C TYR A 263 -17.86 12.99 5.08
N ARG A 264 -18.65 11.92 5.24
CA ARG A 264 -19.27 11.52 6.51
C ARG A 264 -18.94 10.09 6.86
N SER A 265 -18.87 9.73 8.15
CA SER A 265 -18.65 8.33 8.52
C SER A 265 -19.84 7.44 8.15
N ALA A 266 -19.57 6.21 7.72
CA ALA A 266 -20.60 5.18 7.56
C ALA A 266 -21.35 4.90 8.88
N LEU A 267 -20.66 4.98 10.02
CA LEU A 267 -21.27 4.80 11.34
C LEU A 267 -22.20 5.96 11.70
N GLU A 268 -21.83 7.20 11.42
CA GLU A 268 -22.68 8.37 11.67
C GLU A 268 -23.96 8.32 10.85
N LEU A 269 -23.87 7.90 9.58
CA LEU A 269 -25.05 7.71 8.76
C LEU A 269 -25.93 6.57 9.27
N LEU A 270 -25.34 5.47 9.76
CA LEU A 270 -26.09 4.41 10.40
C LEU A 270 -26.76 4.88 11.70
N ASN A 271 -26.08 5.73 12.47
CA ASN A 271 -26.61 6.34 13.69
C ASN A 271 -27.84 7.21 13.40
N GLU A 272 -27.79 8.06 12.37
CA GLU A 272 -28.89 8.99 12.05
C GLU A 272 -30.07 8.33 11.35
N ASN A 273 -29.83 7.34 10.48
CA ASN A 273 -30.85 6.81 9.58
C ASN A 273 -31.33 5.44 10.03
N LYS A 274 -32.63 5.30 10.32
CA LYS A 274 -33.24 4.00 10.68
C LYS A 274 -33.15 2.97 9.53
N LYS A 275 -33.13 3.43 8.28
CA LYS A 275 -33.06 2.60 7.07
C LYS A 275 -31.94 3.11 6.18
N LEU A 276 -30.84 2.37 6.07
CA LEU A 276 -29.65 2.76 5.33
C LEU A 276 -29.25 1.69 4.32
N VAL A 277 -28.99 2.10 3.08
CA VAL A 277 -28.33 1.29 2.06
C VAL A 277 -26.91 1.82 1.89
N LEU A 278 -25.93 0.99 2.22
CA LEU A 278 -24.50 1.30 2.06
C LEU A 278 -23.97 0.68 0.76
N LEU A 279 -23.68 1.56 -0.19
CA LEU A 279 -23.18 1.23 -1.51
C LEU A 279 -21.65 1.33 -1.57
N GLY A 280 -21.01 0.47 -2.35
CA GLY A 280 -19.57 0.58 -2.57
C GLY A 280 -19.05 -0.39 -3.62
N ASP A 281 -17.88 -0.09 -4.18
CA ASP A 281 -17.19 -0.97 -5.12
C ASP A 281 -16.75 -2.30 -4.47
N PRO A 282 -16.41 -3.32 -5.27
CA PRO A 282 -15.78 -4.55 -4.76
C PRO A 282 -14.52 -4.23 -3.95
N GLY A 283 -14.38 -4.84 -2.77
CA GLY A 283 -13.23 -4.62 -1.89
C GLY A 283 -13.22 -3.28 -1.13
N SER A 284 -14.32 -2.52 -1.15
CA SER A 284 -14.46 -1.25 -0.42
C SER A 284 -14.65 -1.40 1.09
N GLY A 285 -14.85 -2.64 1.59
CA GLY A 285 -15.00 -2.93 3.02
C GLY A 285 -16.44 -3.00 3.57
N LYS A 286 -17.47 -3.17 2.73
CA LYS A 286 -18.89 -3.25 3.17
C LYS A 286 -19.14 -4.37 4.20
N THR A 287 -18.85 -5.61 3.85
CA THR A 287 -18.95 -6.77 4.75
C THR A 287 -18.08 -6.59 6.00
N THR A 288 -16.89 -6.00 5.85
CA THR A 288 -16.01 -5.68 6.97
C THR A 288 -16.67 -4.69 7.94
N PHE A 289 -17.38 -3.67 7.44
CA PHE A 289 -18.14 -2.74 8.27
C PHE A 289 -19.29 -3.42 9.00
N VAL A 290 -20.07 -4.25 8.30
CA VAL A 290 -21.18 -5.02 8.90
C VAL A 290 -20.67 -5.89 10.05
N ASN A 291 -19.63 -6.68 9.80
CA ASN A 291 -19.02 -7.56 10.80
C ASN A 291 -18.45 -6.77 11.98
N TYR A 292 -17.79 -5.64 11.72
CA TYR A 292 -17.22 -4.82 12.78
C TYR A 292 -18.29 -4.21 13.70
N VAL A 293 -19.39 -3.70 13.13
CA VAL A 293 -20.53 -3.17 13.91
C VAL A 293 -21.15 -4.28 14.75
N ALA A 294 -21.46 -5.44 14.16
CA ALA A 294 -22.01 -6.58 14.88
C ALA A 294 -21.11 -7.05 16.02
N TRP A 295 -19.80 -7.13 15.75
CA TRP A 295 -18.79 -7.56 16.73
C TRP A 295 -18.69 -6.59 17.91
N CYS A 296 -18.62 -5.28 17.66
CA CYS A 296 -18.55 -4.29 18.74
C CYS A 296 -19.83 -4.26 19.59
N LEU A 297 -21.01 -4.35 18.97
CA LEU A 297 -22.28 -4.37 19.71
C LEU A 297 -22.43 -5.65 20.54
N ALA A 298 -22.18 -6.81 19.95
CA ALA A 298 -22.26 -8.07 20.67
C ALA A 298 -21.26 -8.14 21.83
N GLY A 299 -20.05 -7.61 21.61
CA GLY A 299 -19.03 -7.52 22.64
C GLY A 299 -19.38 -6.60 23.79
N GLU A 300 -20.00 -5.45 23.51
CA GLU A 300 -20.45 -4.53 24.56
C GLU A 300 -21.41 -5.23 25.52
N TYR A 301 -22.39 -5.98 24.99
CA TYR A 301 -23.33 -6.76 25.80
C TYR A 301 -22.63 -7.84 26.64
N CYS A 302 -21.63 -8.50 26.07
CA CYS A 302 -20.86 -9.54 26.76
C CYS A 302 -19.75 -8.98 27.66
N CYS A 303 -19.69 -7.65 27.87
CA CYS A 303 -18.61 -6.98 28.61
C CYS A 303 -17.20 -7.32 28.07
N HIS A 304 -17.08 -7.50 26.75
CA HIS A 304 -15.84 -7.92 26.11
C HIS A 304 -14.82 -6.76 26.14
N PRO A 305 -13.59 -6.99 26.63
CA PRO A 305 -12.63 -5.91 26.88
C PRO A 305 -12.16 -5.19 25.62
N LYS A 306 -12.27 -5.84 24.45
CA LYS A 306 -11.81 -5.33 23.16
C LYS A 306 -12.90 -5.19 22.10
N ALA A 307 -14.12 -5.61 22.37
CA ALA A 307 -15.22 -5.53 21.40
C ALA A 307 -16.30 -4.73 22.10
N ASN A 308 -16.34 -3.42 21.88
CA ASN A 308 -17.16 -2.51 22.66
C ASN A 308 -17.46 -1.23 21.88
N LEU A 309 -18.36 -0.41 22.40
CA LEU A 309 -18.77 0.86 21.82
C LEU A 309 -17.63 1.86 21.73
N LYS A 310 -16.65 1.80 22.65
CA LYS A 310 -15.43 2.62 22.56
C LYS A 310 -14.63 2.32 21.30
N MET A 311 -14.55 1.06 20.89
CA MET A 311 -13.93 0.68 19.62
C MET A 311 -14.81 1.06 18.43
N LEU A 312 -16.12 0.90 18.53
CA LEU A 312 -17.06 1.28 17.46
C LEU A 312 -16.95 2.77 17.12
N THR A 313 -16.93 3.61 18.15
CA THR A 313 -16.94 5.08 18.06
C THR A 313 -15.56 5.71 17.88
N ALA A 314 -14.49 4.90 17.77
CA ALA A 314 -13.12 5.38 17.66
C ALA A 314 -12.96 6.48 16.60
N PRO A 315 -12.17 7.54 16.85
CA PRO A 315 -12.08 8.69 15.96
C PRO A 315 -11.49 8.33 14.60
N ILE A 316 -11.87 9.11 13.59
CA ILE A 316 -11.33 9.02 12.24
C ILE A 316 -9.93 9.67 12.23
N PRO A 317 -8.90 9.03 11.65
CA PRO A 317 -7.56 9.59 11.63
C PRO A 317 -7.45 10.83 10.74
N ASP A 318 -6.63 11.80 11.15
CA ASP A 318 -6.21 12.93 10.32
C ASP A 318 -5.24 12.50 9.19
N ASP A 319 -4.80 13.42 8.34
CA ASP A 319 -3.89 13.11 7.22
C ASP A 319 -2.51 12.58 7.66
N GLU A 320 -2.13 12.77 8.94
CA GLU A 320 -0.91 12.20 9.53
C GLU A 320 -1.16 10.80 10.14
N GLY A 321 -2.39 10.28 10.06
CA GLY A 321 -2.77 9.01 10.66
C GLY A 321 -3.07 9.09 12.16
N LYS A 322 -3.12 10.31 12.73
CA LYS A 322 -3.34 10.52 14.16
C LYS A 322 -4.83 10.65 14.46
N ASN A 323 -5.22 10.03 15.57
CA ASN A 323 -6.56 10.15 16.10
C ASN A 323 -6.71 11.49 16.81
N ASN A 324 -7.72 12.26 16.45
CA ASN A 324 -8.12 13.42 17.25
C ASN A 324 -9.01 12.93 18.40
N GLU A 325 -8.50 12.99 19.63
CA GLU A 325 -9.23 12.57 20.83
C GLU A 325 -10.51 13.38 21.08
N ASN A 326 -10.71 14.51 20.39
CA ASN A 326 -11.92 15.32 20.50
C ASN A 326 -12.96 15.04 19.39
N ASN A 327 -12.72 14.07 18.49
CA ASN A 327 -13.56 13.82 17.31
C ASN A 327 -13.98 12.35 17.17
N TYR A 328 -14.63 11.80 18.20
CA TYR A 328 -15.20 10.46 18.16
C TYR A 328 -16.40 10.40 17.21
N GLN A 329 -16.56 9.27 16.54
CA GLN A 329 -17.74 9.01 15.72
C GLN A 329 -18.98 8.91 16.63
N GLN A 330 -20.11 9.44 16.19
CA GLN A 330 -21.32 9.46 17.00
C GLN A 330 -22.09 8.14 16.93
N TRP A 331 -22.49 7.66 18.10
CA TRP A 331 -23.44 6.57 18.28
C TRP A 331 -24.33 6.89 19.48
N ASN A 332 -25.56 7.33 19.21
CA ASN A 332 -26.50 7.83 20.23
C ASN A 332 -27.54 6.77 20.61
N HIS A 333 -27.36 5.54 20.15
CA HIS A 333 -28.21 4.43 20.51
C HIS A 333 -27.53 3.66 21.62
N ASP A 334 -28.29 3.31 22.64
CA ASP A 334 -27.86 2.30 23.60
C ASP A 334 -27.73 0.94 22.88
N HIS A 335 -27.46 -0.11 23.63
CA HIS A 335 -27.17 -1.42 23.06
C HIS A 335 -28.36 -1.90 22.19
N LEU A 336 -28.14 -1.98 20.87
CA LEU A 336 -29.08 -2.58 19.91
C LEU A 336 -28.63 -4.02 19.66
N LEU A 337 -29.52 -4.98 19.85
CA LEU A 337 -29.25 -6.38 19.56
C LEU A 337 -28.93 -6.53 18.06
N PRO A 338 -27.73 -7.00 17.66
CA PRO A 338 -27.37 -7.15 16.26
C PRO A 338 -27.97 -8.44 15.68
N VAL A 339 -28.63 -8.34 14.53
CA VAL A 339 -29.16 -9.49 13.76
C VAL A 339 -28.51 -9.47 12.39
N HIS A 340 -27.57 -10.38 12.14
CA HIS A 340 -26.81 -10.43 10.88
C HIS A 340 -27.32 -11.52 9.95
N ILE A 341 -27.66 -11.15 8.72
CA ILE A 341 -28.17 -12.05 7.69
C ILE A 341 -27.38 -11.82 6.41
N ILE A 342 -26.71 -12.87 5.95
CA ILE A 342 -26.08 -12.90 4.63
C ILE A 342 -27.18 -13.22 3.60
N LEU A 343 -27.53 -12.24 2.76
CA LEU A 343 -28.69 -12.32 1.88
C LEU A 343 -28.57 -13.43 0.83
N ARG A 344 -27.36 -13.74 0.39
CA ARG A 344 -27.10 -14.89 -0.50
C ARG A 344 -27.51 -16.20 0.15
N ASP A 345 -27.10 -16.43 1.38
CA ASP A 345 -27.33 -17.70 2.09
C ASP A 345 -28.81 -17.85 2.44
N PHE A 346 -29.47 -16.74 2.81
CA PHE A 346 -30.93 -16.67 2.93
C PHE A 346 -31.64 -17.09 1.64
N ALA A 347 -31.27 -16.49 0.52
CA ALA A 347 -31.88 -16.77 -0.77
C ALA A 347 -31.65 -18.23 -1.24
N ALA A 348 -30.49 -18.80 -0.93
CA ALA A 348 -30.17 -20.18 -1.27
C ALA A 348 -31.02 -21.19 -0.48
N LYS A 349 -31.28 -20.93 0.80
CA LYS A 349 -32.00 -21.85 1.69
C LYS A 349 -33.53 -21.71 1.61
N GLN A 350 -34.06 -20.50 1.48
CA GLN A 350 -35.51 -20.24 1.60
C GLN A 350 -36.22 -20.01 0.26
N LEU A 351 -35.50 -19.56 -0.78
CA LEU A 351 -36.05 -19.30 -2.12
C LEU A 351 -35.67 -20.44 -3.08
N THR A 352 -36.11 -21.66 -2.78
CA THR A 352 -35.94 -22.86 -3.64
C THR A 352 -37.11 -23.00 -4.62
N SER A 353 -36.93 -23.79 -5.69
CA SER A 353 -37.92 -24.01 -6.75
C SER A 353 -39.25 -24.63 -6.24
N ASP A 354 -39.25 -25.31 -5.10
CA ASP A 354 -40.45 -25.92 -4.51
C ASP A 354 -41.35 -24.89 -3.79
N ASN A 355 -40.83 -23.70 -3.48
CA ASN A 355 -41.56 -22.60 -2.84
C ASN A 355 -42.14 -21.58 -3.85
N GLU A 356 -42.03 -21.84 -5.16
CA GLU A 356 -42.45 -20.94 -6.26
C GLU A 356 -43.97 -20.68 -6.32
N GLY A 357 -44.78 -21.39 -5.54
CA GLY A 357 -46.24 -21.23 -5.48
C GLY A 357 -46.80 -20.41 -4.31
N ILE A 358 -45.96 -19.92 -3.38
CA ILE A 358 -46.48 -19.22 -2.19
C ILE A 358 -46.74 -17.75 -2.51
N ALA A 359 -48.02 -17.40 -2.54
CA ALA A 359 -48.56 -16.03 -2.65
C ALA A 359 -48.25 -15.12 -1.43
N SER A 360 -47.08 -15.25 -0.82
CA SER A 360 -46.69 -14.50 0.37
C SER A 360 -45.16 -14.33 0.41
N ALA A 361 -44.63 -13.41 -0.40
CA ALA A 361 -43.32 -12.81 -0.19
C ALA A 361 -43.36 -11.92 1.07
N THR A 362 -43.51 -12.54 2.23
CA THR A 362 -43.70 -11.86 3.52
C THR A 362 -42.45 -11.95 4.38
N HIS A 363 -42.36 -11.05 5.34
CA HIS A 363 -41.32 -11.04 6.39
C HIS A 363 -41.19 -12.38 7.15
N GLN A 364 -42.21 -13.25 7.11
CA GLN A 364 -42.20 -14.54 7.78
C GLN A 364 -41.06 -15.45 7.27
N LEU A 365 -40.71 -15.39 5.99
CA LEU A 365 -39.59 -16.18 5.44
C LEU A 365 -38.25 -15.81 6.10
N LEU A 366 -38.04 -14.54 6.41
CA LEU A 366 -36.84 -14.06 7.11
C LEU A 366 -36.83 -14.54 8.57
N LEU A 367 -37.99 -14.58 9.23
CA LEU A 367 -38.14 -15.15 10.56
C LEU A 367 -37.90 -16.67 10.58
N ASP A 368 -38.41 -17.39 9.58
CA ASP A 368 -38.22 -18.83 9.46
C ASP A 368 -36.76 -19.18 9.21
N TYR A 369 -36.04 -18.37 8.42
CA TYR A 369 -34.59 -18.46 8.27
C TYR A 369 -33.84 -18.25 9.59
N LEU A 370 -34.20 -17.20 10.35
CA LEU A 370 -33.57 -16.94 11.65
C LEU A 370 -33.83 -18.07 12.65
N LEU A 371 -35.06 -18.61 12.69
CA LEU A 371 -35.38 -19.77 13.50
C LEU A 371 -34.53 -20.97 13.10
N PHE A 372 -34.40 -21.25 11.79
CA PHE A 372 -33.57 -22.33 11.28
C PHE A 372 -32.09 -22.18 11.69
N GLU A 373 -31.51 -20.99 11.55
CA GLU A 373 -30.12 -20.71 11.95
C GLU A 373 -29.93 -20.88 13.46
N LEU A 374 -30.85 -20.36 14.27
CA LEU A 374 -30.80 -20.51 15.72
C LEU A 374 -30.98 -21.97 16.16
N GLU A 375 -31.85 -22.74 15.50
CA GLU A 375 -32.02 -24.17 15.74
C GLU A 375 -30.75 -24.95 15.44
N HIS A 376 -30.09 -24.64 14.32
CA HIS A 376 -28.84 -25.28 13.90
C HIS A 376 -27.71 -25.08 14.92
N GLU A 377 -27.64 -23.89 15.52
CA GLU A 377 -26.63 -23.55 16.53
C GLU A 377 -27.06 -23.94 17.97
N GLY A 378 -28.16 -24.67 18.13
CA GLY A 378 -28.65 -25.12 19.45
C GLY A 378 -29.26 -24.01 20.31
N MET A 379 -29.64 -22.89 19.70
CA MET A 379 -30.19 -21.68 20.35
C MET A 379 -31.67 -21.45 20.02
N LYS A 380 -32.42 -22.50 19.66
CA LYS A 380 -33.85 -22.44 19.30
C LYS A 380 -34.69 -21.62 20.29
N ASP A 381 -34.45 -21.83 21.58
CA ASP A 381 -35.25 -21.22 22.65
C ASP A 381 -35.05 -19.70 22.77
N PHE A 382 -34.02 -19.14 22.13
CA PHE A 382 -33.83 -17.70 22.03
C PHE A 382 -34.78 -17.04 21.02
N PHE A 383 -35.27 -17.77 20.02
CA PHE A 383 -36.07 -17.19 18.93
C PHE A 383 -37.34 -16.45 19.42
N PRO A 384 -38.13 -16.96 20.39
CA PRO A 384 -39.24 -16.21 20.97
C PRO A 384 -38.82 -14.89 21.64
N VAL A 385 -37.64 -14.87 22.28
CA VAL A 385 -37.06 -13.67 22.91
C VAL A 385 -36.66 -12.67 21.84
N LEU A 386 -35.92 -13.11 20.81
CA LEU A 386 -35.55 -12.29 19.66
C LEU A 386 -36.77 -11.70 18.96
N LYS A 387 -37.82 -12.50 18.73
CA LYS A 387 -39.05 -12.04 18.08
C LYS A 387 -39.75 -10.97 18.89
N LYS A 388 -39.77 -11.10 20.22
CA LYS A 388 -40.30 -10.08 21.12
C LYS A 388 -39.46 -8.81 21.09
N GLU A 389 -38.14 -8.93 21.10
CA GLU A 389 -37.21 -7.79 21.04
C GLU A 389 -37.35 -7.00 19.74
N LEU A 390 -37.52 -7.70 18.61
CA LEU A 390 -37.81 -7.09 17.31
C LEU A 390 -39.10 -6.25 17.32
N GLN A 391 -40.12 -6.64 18.10
CA GLN A 391 -41.41 -5.96 18.21
C GLN A 391 -41.34 -4.78 19.19
N ASP A 392 -40.87 -5.03 20.41
CA ASP A 392 -41.00 -4.10 21.54
C ASP A 392 -39.96 -2.98 21.46
N ASN A 393 -38.68 -3.32 21.36
CA ASN A 393 -37.55 -2.39 21.50
C ASN A 393 -36.86 -2.06 20.16
N GLY A 394 -36.89 -3.00 19.21
CA GLY A 394 -36.26 -2.88 17.89
C GLY A 394 -34.78 -3.24 17.88
N CYS A 395 -34.38 -4.09 16.94
CA CYS A 395 -32.99 -4.56 16.78
C CYS A 395 -32.24 -3.79 15.68
N LEU A 396 -30.91 -3.99 15.60
CA LEU A 396 -30.12 -3.61 14.43
C LEU A 396 -30.02 -4.81 13.48
N VAL A 397 -30.79 -4.78 12.40
CA VAL A 397 -30.80 -5.80 11.36
C VAL A 397 -29.80 -5.44 10.26
N LEU A 398 -28.80 -6.30 10.07
CA LEU A 398 -27.70 -6.15 9.14
C LEU A 398 -27.89 -7.16 8.00
N LEU A 399 -28.25 -6.67 6.82
CA LEU A 399 -28.52 -7.45 5.63
C LEU A 399 -27.35 -7.29 4.64
N ASP A 400 -26.43 -8.25 4.62
CA ASP A 400 -25.19 -8.16 3.85
C ASP A 400 -25.32 -8.81 2.47
N GLY A 401 -24.91 -8.09 1.42
CA GLY A 401 -24.69 -8.64 0.09
C GLY A 401 -25.94 -8.79 -0.78
N LEU A 402 -26.80 -7.76 -0.87
CA LEU A 402 -28.00 -7.83 -1.74
C LEU A 402 -27.66 -8.08 -3.22
N ASP A 403 -26.52 -7.56 -3.69
CA ASP A 403 -26.03 -7.82 -5.06
C ASP A 403 -25.52 -9.26 -5.27
N GLU A 404 -25.15 -9.97 -4.21
CA GLU A 404 -24.61 -11.34 -4.26
C GLU A 404 -25.71 -12.40 -4.41
N VAL A 405 -26.97 -12.01 -4.27
CA VAL A 405 -28.13 -12.88 -4.53
C VAL A 405 -28.25 -13.13 -6.03
N PRO A 406 -28.32 -14.39 -6.51
CA PRO A 406 -28.61 -14.69 -7.92
C PRO A 406 -30.03 -14.23 -8.31
N GLU A 407 -30.22 -13.58 -9.48
CA GLU A 407 -31.55 -13.15 -9.96
C GLU A 407 -32.37 -14.24 -10.66
N ALA A 408 -31.91 -15.49 -10.64
CA ALA A 408 -32.69 -16.58 -11.19
C ALA A 408 -34.09 -16.57 -10.53
N HIS A 409 -35.17 -16.61 -11.32
CA HIS A 409 -36.56 -16.63 -10.84
C HIS A 409 -36.98 -15.40 -10.00
N GLN A 410 -36.51 -14.18 -10.34
CA GLN A 410 -36.90 -12.92 -9.67
C GLN A 410 -36.59 -12.87 -8.17
N LYS A 411 -35.58 -13.62 -7.71
CA LYS A 411 -35.22 -13.71 -6.29
C LYS A 411 -34.90 -12.36 -5.65
N ARG A 412 -34.30 -11.39 -6.35
CA ARG A 412 -34.01 -10.08 -5.73
C ARG A 412 -35.27 -9.24 -5.55
N ASP A 413 -36.21 -9.30 -6.48
CA ASP A 413 -37.53 -8.66 -6.33
C ASP A 413 -38.29 -9.26 -5.13
N HIS A 414 -38.25 -10.58 -4.95
CA HIS A 414 -38.82 -11.23 -3.77
C HIS A 414 -38.13 -10.79 -2.47
N ILE A 415 -36.79 -10.71 -2.46
CA ILE A 415 -36.05 -10.21 -1.29
C ILE A 415 -36.41 -8.76 -0.97
N LYS A 416 -36.55 -7.90 -1.98
CA LYS A 416 -37.05 -6.53 -1.80
C LYS A 416 -38.41 -6.55 -1.09
N GLN A 417 -39.37 -7.32 -1.58
CA GLN A 417 -40.71 -7.41 -0.99
C GLN A 417 -40.66 -7.93 0.45
N ILE A 418 -39.82 -8.92 0.74
CA ILE A 418 -39.62 -9.46 2.08
C ILE A 418 -39.02 -8.40 3.02
N ILE A 419 -38.00 -7.66 2.57
CA ILE A 419 -37.37 -6.59 3.35
C ILE A 419 -38.37 -5.45 3.60
N GLU A 420 -39.13 -5.03 2.59
CA GLU A 420 -40.15 -3.98 2.72
C GLU A 420 -41.30 -4.42 3.64
N SER A 421 -41.74 -5.66 3.53
CA SER A 421 -42.71 -6.27 4.46
C SER A 421 -42.16 -6.28 5.89
N PHE A 422 -40.90 -6.66 6.08
CA PHE A 422 -40.26 -6.68 7.39
C PHE A 422 -40.16 -5.28 7.99
N CYS A 423 -39.78 -4.29 7.19
CA CYS A 423 -39.74 -2.88 7.60
C CYS A 423 -41.11 -2.37 8.06
N HIS A 424 -42.19 -2.84 7.44
CA HIS A 424 -43.56 -2.44 7.79
C HIS A 424 -44.02 -3.09 9.09
N THR A 425 -43.72 -4.38 9.29
CA THR A 425 -44.12 -5.13 10.50
C THR A 425 -43.28 -4.75 11.72
N TYR A 426 -42.01 -4.40 11.54
CA TYR A 426 -41.06 -4.09 12.63
C TYR A 426 -40.50 -2.66 12.53
N PRO A 427 -41.34 -1.61 12.72
CA PRO A 427 -40.95 -0.21 12.49
C PRO A 427 -39.93 0.35 13.49
N ASN A 428 -39.74 -0.34 14.63
CA ASN A 428 -38.75 0.01 15.64
C ASN A 428 -37.33 -0.45 15.27
N CYS A 429 -37.19 -1.42 14.37
CA CYS A 429 -35.90 -1.93 13.95
C CYS A 429 -35.12 -0.94 13.08
N ARG A 430 -33.80 -0.93 13.27
CA ARG A 430 -32.85 -0.24 12.39
C ARG A 430 -32.31 -1.24 11.37
N ILE A 431 -32.26 -0.87 10.11
CA ILE A 431 -31.93 -1.79 9.02
C ILE A 431 -30.81 -1.20 8.18
N LEU A 432 -29.71 -1.95 8.08
CA LEU A 432 -28.60 -1.68 7.17
C LEU A 432 -28.60 -2.74 6.06
N VAL A 433 -28.62 -2.29 4.81
CA VAL A 433 -28.46 -3.15 3.64
C VAL A 433 -27.17 -2.79 2.94
N THR A 434 -26.34 -3.77 2.58
CA THR A 434 -25.16 -3.51 1.75
C THR A 434 -25.40 -3.95 0.30
N SER A 435 -24.90 -3.16 -0.65
CA SER A 435 -24.95 -3.52 -2.06
C SER A 435 -23.83 -2.85 -2.87
N ARG A 436 -23.66 -3.22 -4.13
CA ARG A 436 -22.80 -2.50 -5.07
C ARG A 436 -23.54 -1.36 -5.75
N ILE A 437 -22.79 -0.30 -6.07
CA ILE A 437 -23.31 0.95 -6.65
C ILE A 437 -24.11 0.68 -7.93
N TYR A 438 -23.50 0.00 -8.91
CA TYR A 438 -24.13 -0.24 -10.22
C TYR A 438 -25.29 -1.24 -10.18
N ALA A 439 -25.18 -2.28 -9.33
CA ALA A 439 -26.23 -3.29 -9.19
C ALA A 439 -27.50 -2.66 -8.62
N TYR A 440 -27.36 -1.82 -7.60
CA TYR A 440 -28.49 -1.21 -6.91
C TYR A 440 -29.15 -0.06 -7.69
N GLN A 441 -28.37 0.78 -8.37
CA GLN A 441 -28.87 2.02 -9.01
C GLN A 441 -29.66 1.81 -10.30
N LYS A 442 -29.49 0.68 -11.00
CA LYS A 442 -30.06 0.44 -12.35
C LYS A 442 -31.23 -0.54 -12.38
N GLN A 443 -31.75 -1.00 -11.24
CA GLN A 443 -32.64 -2.15 -11.17
C GLN A 443 -34.00 -1.86 -10.50
N GLN A 444 -34.99 -2.69 -10.81
CA GLN A 444 -36.37 -2.58 -10.30
C GLN A 444 -36.52 -2.99 -8.81
N TRP A 445 -35.54 -3.73 -8.29
CA TRP A 445 -35.45 -4.19 -6.89
C TRP A 445 -34.81 -3.19 -5.92
N ARG A 446 -34.69 -1.92 -6.30
CA ARG A 446 -34.29 -0.84 -5.38
C ARG A 446 -35.31 -0.72 -4.24
N LEU A 447 -34.84 -0.71 -2.99
CA LEU A 447 -35.67 -0.58 -1.79
C LEU A 447 -36.22 0.84 -1.66
N SER A 448 -37.53 0.97 -1.39
CA SER A 448 -38.16 2.26 -1.10
C SER A 448 -37.90 2.72 0.34
N ASP A 449 -37.81 4.04 0.55
CA ASP A 449 -37.65 4.68 1.87
C ASP A 449 -36.33 4.38 2.63
N PHE A 450 -35.27 4.00 1.91
CA PHE A 450 -33.92 3.88 2.47
C PHE A 450 -33.06 5.09 2.09
N LYS A 451 -32.28 5.62 3.04
CA LYS A 451 -31.20 6.57 2.72
C LYS A 451 -30.08 5.81 2.03
N GLU A 452 -29.52 6.35 0.97
CA GLU A 452 -28.38 5.76 0.26
C GLU A 452 -27.09 6.52 0.57
N ALA A 453 -26.01 5.79 0.75
CA ALA A 453 -24.68 6.34 0.96
C ALA A 453 -23.64 5.53 0.18
N ILE A 454 -22.67 6.20 -0.46
CA ILE A 454 -21.59 5.54 -1.20
C ILE A 454 -20.30 5.62 -0.39
N LEU A 455 -19.64 4.48 -0.16
CA LEU A 455 -18.33 4.42 0.48
C LEU A 455 -17.27 5.19 -0.33
N ALA A 456 -16.49 6.01 0.37
CA ALA A 456 -15.35 6.73 -0.17
C ALA A 456 -14.09 5.84 -0.20
N ASN A 457 -13.12 6.24 -1.01
CA ASN A 457 -11.76 5.72 -0.95
C ASN A 457 -11.10 6.06 0.39
N PHE A 458 -10.10 5.29 0.81
CA PHE A 458 -9.29 5.62 1.98
C PHE A 458 -8.47 6.89 1.77
N SER A 459 -8.46 7.76 2.79
CA SER A 459 -7.56 8.91 2.90
C SER A 459 -6.12 8.48 3.24
N LYS A 460 -5.19 9.43 3.15
CA LYS A 460 -3.80 9.23 3.62
C LYS A 460 -3.75 8.80 5.09
N GLY A 461 -4.61 9.39 5.92
CA GLY A 461 -4.76 9.04 7.32
C GLY A 461 -5.21 7.60 7.54
N GLN A 462 -6.28 7.19 6.85
CA GLN A 462 -6.83 5.84 6.94
C GLN A 462 -5.82 4.78 6.47
N ILE A 463 -5.07 5.05 5.40
CA ILE A 463 -4.01 4.15 4.91
C ILE A 463 -2.91 3.96 5.97
N GLN A 464 -2.42 5.05 6.57
CA GLN A 464 -1.37 4.98 7.59
C GLN A 464 -1.84 4.22 8.83
N GLN A 465 -3.03 4.53 9.32
CA GLN A 465 -3.62 3.86 10.47
C GLN A 465 -3.81 2.37 10.23
N PHE A 466 -4.30 1.98 9.05
CA PHE A 466 -4.43 0.57 8.66
C PHE A 466 -3.06 -0.14 8.71
N ILE A 467 -2.01 0.47 8.13
CA ILE A 467 -0.67 -0.12 8.10
C ILE A 467 -0.10 -0.31 9.52
N ASP A 468 -0.26 0.68 10.41
CA ASP A 468 0.21 0.58 11.80
C ASP A 468 -0.50 -0.54 12.55
N ARG A 469 -1.83 -0.58 12.44
CA ARG A 469 -2.67 -1.62 13.05
C ARG A 469 -2.32 -3.01 12.53
N TRP A 470 -2.12 -3.14 11.22
CA TRP A 470 -1.69 -4.37 10.58
C TRP A 470 -0.35 -4.89 11.14
N TYR A 471 0.68 -4.04 11.17
CA TYR A 471 2.00 -4.47 11.66
C TYR A 471 2.02 -4.73 13.16
N THR A 472 1.26 -3.98 13.95
CA THR A 472 1.07 -4.26 15.37
C THR A 472 0.49 -5.65 15.57
N HIS A 473 -0.57 -5.99 14.83
CA HIS A 473 -1.22 -7.30 14.94
C HIS A 473 -0.32 -8.45 14.45
N ILE A 474 0.37 -8.27 13.33
CA ILE A 474 1.31 -9.27 12.82
C ILE A 474 2.50 -9.47 13.77
N ALA A 475 2.93 -8.42 14.49
CA ALA A 475 3.98 -8.55 15.48
C ALA A 475 3.59 -9.46 16.62
N ASP A 476 2.37 -9.28 17.15
CA ASP A 476 1.81 -10.11 18.21
C ASP A 476 1.68 -11.58 17.75
N LEU A 477 1.21 -11.81 16.52
CA LEU A 477 1.04 -13.16 15.98
C LEU A 477 2.36 -13.90 15.71
N ARG A 478 3.41 -13.17 15.31
CA ARG A 478 4.68 -13.77 14.87
C ARG A 478 5.81 -13.64 15.90
N GLY A 479 5.54 -13.06 17.08
CA GLY A 479 6.57 -12.76 18.07
C GLY A 479 7.66 -11.80 17.55
N ILE A 480 7.31 -10.91 16.60
CA ILE A 480 8.25 -9.89 16.10
C ILE A 480 8.33 -8.78 17.14
N LYS A 481 9.52 -8.22 17.37
CA LYS A 481 9.69 -7.07 18.27
C LYS A 481 8.87 -5.88 17.77
N LYS A 482 8.24 -5.15 18.69
CA LYS A 482 7.42 -3.97 18.36
C LYS A 482 8.19 -2.93 17.54
N ASP A 483 9.46 -2.69 17.86
CA ASP A 483 10.31 -1.74 17.14
C ASP A 483 10.56 -2.17 15.67
N ASP A 484 10.78 -3.47 15.43
CA ASP A 484 10.97 -4.01 14.08
C ASP A 484 9.67 -3.91 13.26
N ALA A 485 8.53 -4.17 13.89
CA ALA A 485 7.22 -4.05 13.26
C ALA A 485 6.90 -2.60 12.90
N GLN A 486 7.18 -1.65 13.79
CA GLN A 486 7.01 -0.22 13.50
C GLN A 486 7.96 0.25 12.40
N GLY A 487 9.22 -0.21 12.41
CA GLY A 487 10.16 0.06 11.33
C GLY A 487 9.65 -0.41 9.97
N ARG A 488 9.04 -1.60 9.90
CA ARG A 488 8.40 -2.13 8.67
C ARG A 488 7.16 -1.34 8.28
N ALA A 489 6.33 -0.93 9.23
CA ALA A 489 5.17 -0.07 8.97
C ALA A 489 5.62 1.25 8.31
N GLU A 490 6.64 1.90 8.86
CA GLU A 490 7.19 3.16 8.31
C GLU A 490 7.78 3.01 6.91
N LEU A 491 8.45 1.89 6.62
CA LEU A 491 8.94 1.59 5.28
C LEU A 491 7.79 1.47 4.27
N LEU A 492 6.72 0.75 4.62
CA LEU A 492 5.56 0.60 3.75
C LEU A 492 4.82 1.92 3.53
N LYS A 493 4.61 2.72 4.58
CA LYS A 493 4.01 4.05 4.48
C LYS A 493 4.81 4.95 3.54
N ARG A 494 6.13 5.00 3.70
CA ARG A 494 7.01 5.81 2.82
C ARG A 494 6.95 5.34 1.37
N ALA A 495 6.90 4.04 1.14
CA ALA A 495 6.77 3.48 -0.20
C ALA A 495 5.45 3.87 -0.87
N ILE A 496 4.32 3.72 -0.15
CA ILE A 496 2.98 4.03 -0.68
C ILE A 496 2.78 5.54 -0.85
N LEU A 497 3.04 6.34 0.19
CA LEU A 497 2.80 7.79 0.17
C LEU A 497 3.78 8.55 -0.74
N GLY A 498 4.98 7.99 -0.95
CA GLY A 498 5.98 8.53 -1.87
C GLY A 498 5.71 8.24 -3.35
N ASN A 499 4.73 7.38 -3.67
CA ASN A 499 4.44 6.95 -5.04
C ASN A 499 2.95 7.09 -5.34
N LYS A 500 2.58 8.07 -6.17
CA LYS A 500 1.18 8.35 -6.56
C LYS A 500 0.42 7.12 -7.05
N ARG A 501 1.09 6.20 -7.74
CA ARG A 501 0.47 5.01 -8.31
C ARG A 501 0.18 3.94 -7.26
N LEU A 502 1.12 3.72 -6.34
CA LEU A 502 0.91 2.84 -5.18
C LEU A 502 -0.15 3.42 -4.25
N PHE A 503 -0.15 4.74 -4.06
CA PHE A 503 -1.20 5.43 -3.32
C PHE A 503 -2.59 5.18 -3.91
N ALA A 504 -2.76 5.35 -5.23
CA ALA A 504 -4.04 5.11 -5.91
C ALA A 504 -4.55 3.65 -5.76
N LEU A 505 -3.64 2.68 -5.63
CA LEU A 505 -4.01 1.29 -5.31
C LEU A 505 -4.40 1.16 -3.84
N ALA A 506 -3.59 1.72 -2.93
CA ALA A 506 -3.80 1.67 -1.48
C ALA A 506 -5.08 2.36 -0.99
N GLU A 507 -5.67 3.25 -1.80
CA GLU A 507 -6.99 3.84 -1.56
C GLU A 507 -8.12 2.81 -1.43
N ARG A 508 -7.94 1.59 -1.97
CA ARG A 508 -8.88 0.48 -1.85
C ARG A 508 -8.43 -0.50 -0.75
N PRO A 509 -9.25 -0.77 0.29
CA PRO A 509 -8.86 -1.61 1.43
C PRO A 509 -8.31 -3.00 1.04
N LEU A 510 -8.94 -3.66 0.06
CA LEU A 510 -8.48 -4.95 -0.45
C LEU A 510 -7.05 -4.89 -1.01
N LEU A 511 -6.76 -3.87 -1.82
CA LEU A 511 -5.45 -3.69 -2.44
C LEU A 511 -4.38 -3.30 -1.41
N LEU A 512 -4.74 -2.46 -0.44
CA LEU A 512 -3.87 -2.13 0.68
C LEU A 512 -3.52 -3.38 1.51
N THR A 513 -4.50 -4.26 1.72
CA THR A 513 -4.30 -5.53 2.43
C THR A 513 -3.35 -6.45 1.64
N LEU A 514 -3.50 -6.54 0.31
CA LEU A 514 -2.57 -7.28 -0.55
C LEU A 514 -1.15 -6.72 -0.46
N MET A 515 -0.99 -5.39 -0.53
CA MET A 515 0.32 -4.74 -0.44
C MET A 515 0.97 -4.95 0.93
N ALA A 516 0.21 -4.80 2.03
CA ALA A 516 0.71 -5.06 3.38
C ALA A 516 1.10 -6.54 3.58
N SER A 517 0.36 -7.46 2.97
CA SER A 517 0.65 -8.89 2.98
C SER A 517 1.94 -9.22 2.22
N ILE A 518 2.08 -8.73 0.97
CA ILE A 518 3.28 -8.91 0.15
C ILE A 518 4.51 -8.33 0.86
N HIS A 519 4.38 -7.12 1.42
CA HIS A 519 5.47 -6.46 2.15
C HIS A 519 5.88 -7.26 3.40
N ALA A 520 4.93 -7.78 4.17
CA ALA A 520 5.22 -8.61 5.34
C ALA A 520 5.88 -9.94 4.96
N TRP A 521 5.44 -10.57 3.86
CA TRP A 521 5.98 -11.83 3.36
C TRP A 521 7.41 -11.71 2.82
N ARG A 522 7.70 -10.65 2.05
CA ARG A 522 9.03 -10.36 1.50
C ARG A 522 10.02 -9.73 2.50
N GLY A 523 9.78 -9.92 3.80
CA GLY A 523 10.70 -9.46 4.84
C GLY A 523 10.78 -7.94 5.03
N GLY A 524 9.76 -7.19 4.60
CA GLY A 524 9.69 -5.74 4.76
C GLY A 524 10.12 -4.95 3.52
N SER A 525 9.90 -5.49 2.32
CA SER A 525 10.11 -4.75 1.06
C SER A 525 9.00 -5.06 0.06
N LEU A 526 8.56 -4.04 -0.70
CA LEU A 526 7.73 -4.25 -1.88
C LEU A 526 8.62 -4.44 -3.10
N PRO A 527 8.20 -5.23 -4.11
CA PRO A 527 8.89 -5.29 -5.38
C PRO A 527 9.10 -3.90 -5.98
N GLU A 528 10.33 -3.59 -6.39
CA GLU A 528 10.64 -2.31 -7.05
C GLU A 528 10.01 -2.23 -8.45
N LYS A 529 9.92 -3.37 -9.14
CA LYS A 529 9.31 -3.48 -10.46
C LYS A 529 7.80 -3.68 -10.35
N ARG A 530 7.03 -2.85 -11.05
CA ARG A 530 5.56 -2.90 -11.07
C ARG A 530 5.00 -4.25 -11.54
N GLU A 531 5.59 -4.84 -12.56
CA GLU A 531 5.18 -6.15 -13.09
C GLU A 531 5.30 -7.22 -12.00
N GLU A 532 6.33 -7.15 -11.18
CA GLU A 532 6.56 -8.09 -10.08
C GLU A 532 5.53 -7.90 -8.95
N LEU A 533 5.19 -6.66 -8.61
CA LEU A 533 4.12 -6.36 -7.67
C LEU A 533 2.77 -6.89 -8.17
N TYR A 534 2.45 -6.71 -9.45
CA TYR A 534 1.18 -7.16 -10.02
C TYR A 534 1.12 -8.68 -10.13
N ARG A 535 2.22 -9.33 -10.52
CA ARG A 535 2.34 -10.79 -10.44
C ARG A 535 2.03 -11.27 -9.04
N ASP A 536 2.78 -10.80 -8.05
CA ASP A 536 2.67 -11.31 -6.68
C ASP A 536 1.26 -11.10 -6.10
N ALA A 537 0.64 -9.95 -6.39
CA ALA A 537 -0.73 -9.68 -5.98
C ALA A 537 -1.74 -10.61 -6.67
N VAL A 538 -1.54 -10.88 -7.97
CA VAL A 538 -2.40 -11.77 -8.74
C VAL A 538 -2.22 -13.24 -8.35
N ASP A 539 -0.99 -13.66 -8.07
CA ASP A 539 -0.67 -15.00 -7.57
C ASP A 539 -1.29 -15.21 -6.20
N LEU A 540 -1.22 -14.20 -5.32
CA LEU A 540 -1.86 -14.21 -4.01
C LEU A 540 -3.39 -14.29 -4.12
N LEU A 541 -4.01 -13.52 -5.03
CA LEU A 541 -5.44 -13.60 -5.30
C LEU A 541 -5.86 -14.95 -5.88
N LEU A 542 -5.01 -15.56 -6.72
CA LEU A 542 -5.24 -16.90 -7.26
C LEU A 542 -5.09 -17.96 -6.16
N ASP A 543 -4.11 -17.84 -5.27
CA ASP A 543 -3.93 -18.70 -4.10
C ASP A 543 -5.17 -18.63 -3.19
N TRP A 544 -5.73 -17.43 -2.96
CA TRP A 544 -6.97 -17.27 -2.21
C TRP A 544 -8.14 -17.97 -2.90
N TRP A 545 -8.24 -17.82 -4.22
CA TRP A 545 -9.31 -18.43 -5.01
C TRP A 545 -9.24 -19.96 -5.03
N GLU A 546 -8.03 -20.52 -4.99
CA GLU A 546 -7.77 -21.95 -5.05
C GLU A 546 -7.64 -22.62 -3.67
N SER A 547 -7.72 -21.87 -2.57
CA SER A 547 -7.67 -22.46 -1.23
C SER A 547 -8.84 -23.45 -0.99
N PRO A 548 -8.63 -24.64 -0.41
CA PRO A 548 -9.72 -25.55 -0.06
C PRO A 548 -10.65 -24.92 0.99
N LYS A 549 -11.97 -25.08 0.83
CA LYS A 549 -12.96 -24.60 1.81
C LYS A 549 -13.49 -25.76 2.65
N ILE A 550 -13.45 -25.61 3.96
CA ILE A 550 -14.03 -26.58 4.90
C ILE A 550 -15.51 -26.23 5.08
N VAL A 551 -16.40 -27.13 4.67
CA VAL A 551 -17.83 -27.06 4.97
C VAL A 551 -18.08 -27.95 6.17
N ARG A 552 -18.62 -27.36 7.25
CA ARG A 552 -18.93 -28.08 8.50
C ARG A 552 -20.42 -28.41 8.56
N ASP A 553 -20.76 -29.55 9.15
CA ASP A 553 -22.14 -29.96 9.39
C ASP A 553 -22.70 -29.38 10.70
N ASN A 554 -23.97 -29.68 10.95
CA ASN A 554 -24.76 -29.26 12.12
C ASN A 554 -24.16 -29.68 13.48
N ALA A 555 -23.16 -30.56 13.52
CA ALA A 555 -22.49 -30.98 14.74
C ALA A 555 -21.08 -30.38 14.88
N GLY A 556 -20.70 -29.47 13.96
CA GLY A 556 -19.37 -28.86 13.91
C GLY A 556 -18.29 -29.77 13.32
N ASN A 557 -18.67 -30.95 12.81
CA ASN A 557 -17.75 -31.88 12.15
C ASN A 557 -17.51 -31.42 10.71
N VAL A 558 -16.31 -31.70 10.19
CA VAL A 558 -15.99 -31.42 8.78
C VAL A 558 -16.85 -32.34 7.91
N GLN A 559 -17.83 -31.77 7.20
CA GLN A 559 -18.78 -32.50 6.36
C GLN A 559 -18.19 -32.76 4.98
N VAL A 560 -17.64 -31.71 4.35
CA VAL A 560 -17.07 -31.77 3.00
C VAL A 560 -15.90 -30.80 2.89
N LEU A 561 -14.77 -31.30 2.40
CA LEU A 561 -13.67 -30.47 1.94
C LEU A 561 -13.99 -30.07 0.49
N GLN A 562 -14.39 -28.82 0.24
CA GLN A 562 -14.56 -28.33 -1.12
C GLN A 562 -13.16 -28.16 -1.74
N PRO A 563 -12.84 -28.93 -2.81
CA PRO A 563 -11.54 -28.87 -3.47
C PRO A 563 -11.30 -27.51 -4.13
N SER A 564 -10.05 -27.22 -4.47
CA SER A 564 -9.70 -26.04 -5.29
C SER A 564 -10.37 -26.10 -6.67
N LEU A 565 -10.45 -24.97 -7.38
CA LEU A 565 -11.10 -24.95 -8.71
C LEU A 565 -10.37 -25.87 -9.68
N ALA A 566 -9.04 -25.86 -9.64
CA ALA A 566 -8.19 -26.72 -10.46
C ALA A 566 -8.39 -28.21 -10.13
N GLU A 567 -8.43 -28.56 -8.83
CA GLU A 567 -8.72 -29.94 -8.38
C GLU A 567 -10.13 -30.38 -8.78
N TRP A 568 -11.12 -29.50 -8.60
CA TRP A 568 -12.50 -29.80 -8.93
C TRP A 568 -12.69 -30.02 -10.43
N LEU A 569 -12.06 -29.20 -11.27
CA LEU A 569 -12.05 -29.34 -12.72
C LEU A 569 -11.12 -30.47 -13.21
N LYS A 570 -10.30 -31.07 -12.33
CA LYS A 570 -9.26 -32.06 -12.64
C LYS A 570 -8.27 -31.57 -13.71
N VAL A 571 -7.81 -30.34 -13.56
CA VAL A 571 -6.85 -29.69 -14.46
C VAL A 571 -5.68 -29.10 -13.70
N ASP A 572 -4.58 -28.89 -14.40
CA ASP A 572 -3.47 -28.12 -13.85
C ASP A 572 -3.90 -26.67 -13.61
N ARG A 573 -3.45 -26.11 -12.49
CA ARG A 573 -3.62 -24.69 -12.13
C ARG A 573 -3.23 -23.74 -13.25
N GLU A 574 -2.16 -24.04 -13.98
CA GLU A 574 -1.68 -23.25 -15.12
C GLU A 574 -2.70 -23.15 -16.27
N LYS A 575 -3.59 -24.15 -16.43
CA LYS A 575 -4.65 -24.09 -17.45
C LYS A 575 -5.76 -23.13 -17.05
N VAL A 576 -6.16 -23.14 -15.77
CA VAL A 576 -7.09 -22.14 -15.21
C VAL A 576 -6.50 -20.76 -15.37
N ARG A 577 -5.21 -20.60 -15.03
CA ARG A 577 -4.48 -19.36 -15.20
C ARG A 577 -4.51 -18.87 -16.66
N SER A 578 -4.15 -19.73 -17.60
CA SER A 578 -4.12 -19.40 -19.04
C SER A 578 -5.49 -18.97 -19.57
N LEU A 579 -6.59 -19.56 -19.07
CA LEU A 579 -7.94 -19.11 -19.41
C LEU A 579 -8.24 -17.71 -18.86
N LEU A 580 -7.84 -17.41 -17.62
CA LEU A 580 -8.04 -16.08 -17.04
C LEU A 580 -7.26 -15.00 -17.80
N ASP A 581 -6.03 -15.30 -18.21
CA ASP A 581 -5.22 -14.42 -19.06
C ASP A 581 -5.96 -14.11 -20.37
N LYS A 582 -6.50 -15.13 -21.04
CA LYS A 582 -7.30 -14.99 -22.26
C LYS A 582 -8.58 -14.17 -22.04
N LEU A 583 -9.34 -14.46 -20.97
CA LEU A 583 -10.56 -13.73 -20.65
C LEU A 583 -10.26 -12.25 -20.33
N ALA A 584 -9.15 -11.96 -19.64
CA ALA A 584 -8.71 -10.60 -19.39
C ALA A 584 -8.38 -9.85 -20.68
N PHE A 585 -7.66 -10.49 -21.60
CA PHE A 585 -7.37 -9.94 -22.92
C PHE A 585 -8.65 -9.64 -23.71
N GLU A 586 -9.56 -10.61 -23.84
CA GLU A 586 -10.81 -10.44 -24.59
C GLU A 586 -11.68 -9.33 -24.00
N ALA A 587 -11.80 -9.31 -22.67
CA ALA A 587 -12.57 -8.28 -21.96
C ALA A 587 -11.94 -6.89 -22.15
N HIS A 588 -10.60 -6.79 -22.04
CA HIS A 588 -9.88 -5.53 -22.27
C HIS A 588 -10.00 -5.04 -23.71
N LYS A 589 -9.97 -5.94 -24.69
CA LYS A 589 -10.12 -5.61 -26.12
C LYS A 589 -11.49 -5.04 -26.46
N HIS A 590 -12.56 -5.54 -25.83
CA HIS A 590 -13.94 -5.17 -26.16
C HIS A 590 -14.57 -4.12 -25.23
N GLN A 591 -13.84 -3.67 -24.20
CA GLN A 591 -14.36 -2.66 -23.26
C GLN A 591 -14.64 -1.33 -23.97
N ALA A 592 -15.84 -0.76 -23.84
CA ALA A 592 -16.15 0.52 -24.49
C ALA A 592 -15.47 1.71 -23.80
N GLU A 593 -15.40 1.71 -22.47
CA GLU A 593 -14.86 2.82 -21.67
C GLU A 593 -13.40 2.61 -21.27
N LEU A 594 -12.60 3.69 -21.27
CA LEU A 594 -11.22 3.72 -20.80
C LEU A 594 -11.11 3.91 -19.28
N VAL A 595 -12.16 3.62 -18.50
CA VAL A 595 -12.17 3.72 -17.04
C VAL A 595 -12.88 2.48 -16.47
N GLY A 596 -12.45 2.03 -15.29
CA GLY A 596 -13.01 0.82 -14.66
C GLY A 596 -12.49 -0.49 -15.26
N THR A 597 -13.06 -1.61 -14.80
CA THR A 597 -12.70 -2.96 -15.30
C THR A 597 -13.70 -3.41 -16.35
N ALA A 598 -13.24 -4.21 -17.30
CA ALA A 598 -14.09 -4.83 -18.29
C ALA A 598 -15.03 -5.88 -17.67
N GLU A 599 -16.18 -6.02 -18.32
CA GLU A 599 -17.18 -7.03 -18.02
C GLU A 599 -16.85 -8.33 -18.77
N ILE A 600 -17.00 -9.44 -18.06
CA ILE A 600 -16.89 -10.80 -18.57
C ILE A 600 -18.28 -11.41 -18.40
N SER A 601 -18.90 -11.86 -19.50
CA SER A 601 -20.18 -12.56 -19.38
C SER A 601 -19.97 -13.93 -18.72
N GLU A 602 -20.93 -14.32 -17.88
CA GLU A 602 -21.00 -15.64 -17.24
C GLU A 602 -20.92 -16.75 -18.28
N ASP A 603 -21.64 -16.60 -19.38
CA ASP A 603 -21.62 -17.55 -20.49
C ASP A 603 -20.19 -17.79 -21.01
N LYS A 604 -19.40 -16.75 -21.20
CA LYS A 604 -17.99 -16.89 -21.65
C LYS A 604 -17.12 -17.55 -20.59
N LEU A 605 -17.25 -17.13 -19.33
CA LEU A 605 -16.48 -17.69 -18.21
C LEU A 605 -16.79 -19.17 -18.00
N VAL A 606 -18.06 -19.51 -17.92
CA VAL A 606 -18.56 -20.89 -17.74
C VAL A 606 -18.20 -21.75 -18.93
N LYS A 607 -18.44 -21.31 -20.18
CA LYS A 607 -18.03 -22.08 -21.37
C LYS A 607 -16.53 -22.34 -21.40
N GLY A 608 -15.71 -21.35 -21.05
CA GLY A 608 -14.26 -21.48 -20.98
C GLY A 608 -13.81 -22.52 -19.95
N LEU A 609 -14.35 -22.45 -18.73
CA LEU A 609 -14.02 -23.40 -17.65
C LEU A 609 -14.55 -24.81 -17.95
N MET A 610 -15.75 -24.92 -18.51
CA MET A 610 -16.33 -26.20 -18.95
C MET A 610 -15.49 -26.86 -20.04
N ALA A 611 -14.97 -26.09 -21.00
CA ALA A 611 -14.12 -26.60 -22.07
C ALA A 611 -12.75 -27.10 -21.56
N LEU A 612 -12.28 -26.58 -20.42
CA LEU A 612 -11.07 -27.07 -19.77
C LEU A 612 -11.31 -28.30 -18.89
N SER A 613 -12.51 -28.45 -18.33
CA SER A 613 -12.82 -29.47 -17.32
C SER A 613 -12.56 -30.89 -17.83
N ASN A 614 -11.71 -31.63 -17.11
CA ASN A 614 -11.60 -33.08 -17.26
C ASN A 614 -12.52 -33.83 -16.28
N ASN A 615 -13.33 -33.12 -15.51
CA ASN A 615 -14.27 -33.71 -14.58
C ASN A 615 -15.68 -33.83 -15.22
N PRO A 616 -16.18 -35.07 -15.45
CA PRO A 616 -17.49 -35.29 -16.07
C PRO A 616 -18.68 -34.86 -15.19
N ASP A 617 -18.47 -34.65 -13.89
CA ASP A 617 -19.52 -34.27 -12.94
C ASP A 617 -19.78 -32.76 -12.90
N VAL A 618 -18.95 -31.96 -13.57
CA VAL A 618 -19.09 -30.51 -13.60
C VAL A 618 -20.25 -30.12 -14.51
N ARG A 619 -21.21 -29.40 -13.95
CA ARG A 619 -22.38 -28.85 -14.64
C ARG A 619 -22.33 -27.32 -14.56
N PRO A 620 -22.83 -26.58 -15.57
CA PRO A 620 -22.83 -25.12 -15.56
C PRO A 620 -23.42 -24.51 -14.28
N VAL A 621 -24.57 -25.02 -13.81
CA VAL A 621 -25.24 -24.53 -12.59
C VAL A 621 -24.34 -24.67 -11.36
N ARG A 622 -23.74 -25.85 -11.16
CA ARG A 622 -22.81 -26.08 -10.04
C ARG A 622 -21.54 -25.23 -10.14
N LEU A 623 -21.08 -24.95 -11.36
CA LEU A 623 -19.91 -24.10 -11.58
C LEU A 623 -20.22 -22.64 -11.24
N ILE A 624 -21.43 -22.16 -11.57
CA ILE A 624 -21.90 -20.83 -11.19
C ILE A 624 -22.02 -20.71 -9.67
N GLU A 625 -22.63 -21.71 -9.02
CA GLU A 625 -22.69 -21.81 -7.55
C GLU A 625 -21.27 -21.73 -6.96
N TYR A 626 -20.35 -22.57 -7.44
CA TYR A 626 -18.95 -22.59 -7.01
C TYR A 626 -18.24 -21.23 -7.19
N LEU A 627 -18.45 -20.55 -8.32
CA LEU A 627 -17.87 -19.25 -8.62
C LEU A 627 -18.46 -18.14 -7.73
N SER A 628 -19.76 -18.20 -7.44
CA SER A 628 -20.45 -17.24 -6.57
C SER A 628 -20.00 -17.34 -5.11
N GLU A 629 -19.59 -18.53 -4.67
CA GLU A 629 -19.14 -18.82 -3.32
C GLU A 629 -17.67 -18.42 -3.06
N ARG A 630 -16.88 -18.09 -4.09
CA ARG A 630 -15.44 -17.81 -3.96
C ARG A 630 -15.08 -16.42 -4.48
N ALA A 631 -14.90 -15.48 -3.55
CA ALA A 631 -14.28 -14.18 -3.84
C ALA A 631 -12.76 -14.37 -4.01
N GLY A 632 -12.25 -14.12 -5.21
CA GLY A 632 -10.81 -14.23 -5.50
C GLY A 632 -10.40 -13.34 -6.67
N LEU A 633 -9.81 -13.94 -7.70
CA LEU A 633 -9.32 -13.21 -8.88
C LEU A 633 -10.43 -12.79 -9.86
N ILE A 634 -11.62 -13.38 -9.75
CA ILE A 634 -12.84 -12.95 -10.45
C ILE A 634 -13.92 -12.60 -9.42
N VAL A 635 -14.66 -11.54 -9.69
CA VAL A 635 -15.74 -11.05 -8.83
C VAL A 635 -17.01 -10.84 -9.68
N GLN A 636 -18.13 -11.45 -9.28
CA GLN A 636 -19.43 -11.26 -9.92
C GLN A 636 -19.92 -9.82 -9.73
N ARG A 637 -20.23 -9.06 -10.80
CA ARG A 637 -20.69 -7.64 -10.76
C ARG A 637 -22.20 -7.44 -10.91
N GLY A 638 -22.94 -8.50 -11.20
CA GLY A 638 -24.38 -8.47 -11.43
C GLY A 638 -24.85 -9.79 -12.04
N ASN A 639 -26.06 -9.81 -12.59
CA ASN A 639 -26.62 -11.03 -13.20
C ASN A 639 -25.85 -11.44 -14.43
N GLY A 640 -25.17 -12.59 -14.34
CA GLY A 640 -24.42 -13.13 -15.46
C GLY A 640 -23.21 -12.27 -15.87
N ILE A 641 -22.71 -11.39 -14.99
CA ILE A 641 -21.56 -10.51 -15.30
C ILE A 641 -20.50 -10.65 -14.21
N TYR A 642 -19.26 -10.82 -14.64
CA TYR A 642 -18.06 -10.95 -13.81
C TYR A 642 -17.01 -9.91 -14.20
N SER A 643 -16.06 -9.63 -13.31
CA SER A 643 -14.91 -8.77 -13.60
C SER A 643 -13.70 -9.12 -12.73
N PHE A 644 -12.55 -8.55 -13.05
CA PHE A 644 -11.42 -8.53 -12.12
C PHE A 644 -11.65 -7.53 -10.96
N PRO A 645 -10.97 -7.69 -9.80
CA PRO A 645 -11.06 -6.77 -8.68
C PRO A 645 -10.58 -5.34 -9.00
N HIS A 646 -9.59 -5.23 -9.90
CA HIS A 646 -9.02 -3.97 -10.32
C HIS A 646 -8.52 -4.04 -11.77
N ARG A 647 -8.52 -2.90 -12.48
CA ARG A 647 -8.14 -2.81 -13.89
C ARG A 647 -6.69 -3.20 -14.11
N THR A 648 -5.80 -2.83 -13.20
CA THR A 648 -4.38 -3.19 -13.27
C THR A 648 -4.13 -4.70 -13.30
N PHE A 649 -4.97 -5.49 -12.63
CA PHE A 649 -4.89 -6.95 -12.71
C PHE A 649 -5.39 -7.47 -14.05
N GLN A 650 -6.48 -6.90 -14.58
CA GLN A 650 -6.93 -7.18 -15.95
C GLN A 650 -5.84 -6.85 -16.98
N GLU A 651 -5.16 -5.70 -16.86
CA GLU A 651 -4.08 -5.28 -17.75
C GLU A 651 -2.86 -6.20 -17.64
N TYR A 652 -2.50 -6.62 -16.44
CA TYR A 652 -1.42 -7.59 -16.22
C TYR A 652 -1.74 -8.96 -16.80
N LEU A 653 -2.97 -9.47 -16.64
CA LEU A 653 -3.41 -10.74 -17.19
C LEU A 653 -3.52 -10.69 -18.73
N ALA A 654 -4.00 -9.57 -19.29
CA ALA A 654 -4.00 -9.34 -20.73
C ALA A 654 -2.57 -9.28 -21.28
N ALA A 655 -1.64 -8.64 -20.57
CA ALA A 655 -0.22 -8.65 -20.91
C ALA A 655 0.35 -10.07 -20.83
N CYS A 656 -0.10 -10.86 -19.85
CA CYS A 656 0.29 -12.26 -19.74
C CYS A 656 -0.11 -13.09 -20.96
N TYR A 657 -1.31 -12.89 -21.48
CA TYR A 657 -1.80 -13.55 -22.68
C TYR A 657 -1.00 -13.14 -23.93
N LEU A 658 -0.71 -11.84 -24.08
CA LEU A 658 -0.02 -11.28 -25.25
C LEU A 658 1.47 -11.63 -25.34
N THR A 659 2.06 -12.26 -24.33
CA THR A 659 3.44 -12.78 -24.37
C THR A 659 3.54 -14.22 -24.89
N GLY A 660 2.53 -14.67 -25.64
CA GLY A 660 2.46 -15.99 -26.28
C GLY A 660 3.20 -16.05 -27.64
N GLU A 661 2.68 -16.84 -28.56
CA GLU A 661 3.32 -17.13 -29.86
C GLU A 661 3.46 -15.91 -30.78
N ASP A 662 2.47 -15.00 -30.79
CA ASP A 662 2.42 -13.82 -31.67
C ASP A 662 3.13 -12.57 -31.09
N PHE A 663 4.02 -12.75 -30.11
CA PHE A 663 4.76 -11.65 -29.50
C PHE A 663 6.06 -11.35 -30.28
N PRO A 664 6.37 -10.07 -30.59
CA PRO A 664 5.71 -8.84 -30.14
C PRO A 664 4.66 -8.24 -31.10
N GLU A 665 4.43 -8.84 -32.27
CA GLU A 665 3.66 -8.25 -33.37
C GLU A 665 2.23 -7.87 -32.94
N GLN A 666 1.52 -8.80 -32.29
CA GLN A 666 0.13 -8.58 -31.89
C GLN A 666 -0.03 -7.46 -30.85
N VAL A 667 0.87 -7.36 -29.87
CA VAL A 667 0.80 -6.30 -28.85
C VAL A 667 1.12 -4.93 -29.44
N VAL A 668 2.04 -4.87 -30.41
CA VAL A 668 2.37 -3.63 -31.11
C VAL A 668 1.21 -3.17 -31.98
N GLU A 669 0.57 -4.07 -32.73
CA GLU A 669 -0.60 -3.75 -33.57
C GLU A 669 -1.73 -3.13 -32.73
N LEU A 670 -2.06 -3.76 -31.60
CA LEU A 670 -3.09 -3.29 -30.66
C LEU A 670 -2.73 -1.93 -30.04
N PHE A 671 -1.47 -1.77 -29.62
CA PHE A 671 -0.99 -0.48 -29.12
C PHE A 671 -1.10 0.62 -30.16
N GLN A 672 -0.71 0.30 -31.38
CA GLN A 672 -0.73 1.21 -32.51
C GLN A 672 -2.15 1.62 -32.93
N SER A 673 -3.15 0.77 -32.74
CA SER A 673 -4.55 1.11 -33.01
C SER A 673 -5.18 1.97 -31.91
N GLU A 674 -4.92 1.65 -30.63
CA GLU A 674 -5.46 2.38 -29.48
C GLU A 674 -4.40 2.59 -28.37
N PRO A 675 -3.49 3.59 -28.52
CA PRO A 675 -2.36 3.78 -27.60
C PRO A 675 -2.79 3.95 -26.14
N ASN A 676 -3.84 4.70 -25.87
CA ASN A 676 -4.32 4.97 -24.52
C ASN A 676 -4.86 3.72 -23.80
N ARG A 677 -5.39 2.75 -24.55
CA ARG A 677 -5.93 1.49 -24.00
C ARG A 677 -4.79 0.53 -23.66
N TRP A 678 -3.93 0.29 -24.64
CA TRP A 678 -2.95 -0.79 -24.60
C TRP A 678 -1.57 -0.37 -24.08
N ARG A 679 -1.36 0.92 -23.75
CA ARG A 679 -0.10 1.42 -23.19
C ARG A 679 0.39 0.58 -22.02
N GLU A 680 -0.45 0.39 -21.00
CA GLU A 680 -0.04 -0.32 -19.79
C GLU A 680 0.23 -1.80 -20.07
N VAL A 681 -0.65 -2.42 -20.85
CA VAL A 681 -0.51 -3.82 -21.28
C VAL A 681 0.79 -4.04 -22.04
N THR A 682 1.17 -3.13 -22.94
CA THR A 682 2.41 -3.22 -23.73
C THR A 682 3.65 -3.16 -22.84
N LEU A 683 3.66 -2.25 -21.87
CA LEU A 683 4.79 -2.12 -20.94
C LEU A 683 4.91 -3.33 -20.01
N LEU A 684 3.77 -3.84 -19.50
CA LEU A 684 3.73 -5.05 -18.67
C LEU A 684 4.12 -6.30 -19.48
N ALA A 685 3.73 -6.39 -20.75
CA ALA A 685 4.09 -7.50 -21.64
C ALA A 685 5.61 -7.51 -21.88
N GLY A 686 6.21 -6.35 -22.16
CA GLY A 686 7.66 -6.21 -22.28
C GLY A 686 8.40 -6.62 -21.00
N ALA A 687 7.90 -6.20 -19.83
CA ALA A 687 8.48 -6.56 -18.54
C ALA A 687 8.35 -8.07 -18.24
N LYS A 688 7.21 -8.69 -18.54
CA LYS A 688 6.98 -10.13 -18.40
C LYS A 688 7.90 -10.93 -19.34
N ALA A 689 7.97 -10.55 -20.61
CA ALA A 689 8.69 -11.30 -21.65
C ALA A 689 10.18 -11.50 -21.34
N ILE A 690 10.82 -10.56 -20.64
CA ILE A 690 12.23 -10.65 -20.26
C ILE A 690 12.54 -11.84 -19.36
N ARG A 691 11.58 -12.30 -18.56
CA ARG A 691 11.78 -13.49 -17.72
C ARG A 691 11.98 -14.75 -18.55
N GLY A 692 11.39 -14.82 -19.74
CA GLY A 692 11.68 -15.87 -20.70
C GLY A 692 13.02 -15.64 -21.38
N SER A 693 13.20 -14.46 -21.99
CA SER A 693 14.46 -14.10 -22.64
C SER A 693 14.59 -12.58 -22.80
N ILE A 694 15.79 -12.06 -22.49
CA ILE A 694 16.12 -10.64 -22.74
C ILE A 694 16.08 -10.30 -24.25
N ALA A 695 16.12 -11.27 -25.16
CA ALA A 695 15.98 -11.02 -26.58
C ALA A 695 14.58 -10.48 -26.95
N LEU A 696 13.54 -10.86 -26.18
CA LEU A 696 12.15 -10.51 -26.46
C LEU A 696 11.87 -9.01 -26.25
N ILE A 697 12.48 -8.36 -25.24
CA ILE A 697 12.34 -6.91 -25.10
C ILE A 697 12.97 -6.16 -26.27
N TRP A 698 14.10 -6.66 -26.79
CA TRP A 698 14.73 -6.07 -27.96
C TRP A 698 13.92 -6.29 -29.23
N ALA A 699 13.20 -7.41 -29.34
CA ALA A 699 12.25 -7.63 -30.43
C ALA A 699 11.09 -6.63 -30.33
N LEU A 700 10.46 -6.49 -29.16
CA LEU A 700 9.38 -5.52 -28.92
C LEU A 700 9.83 -4.08 -29.24
N VAL A 701 11.00 -3.68 -28.76
CA VAL A 701 11.55 -2.34 -28.98
C VAL A 701 11.87 -2.09 -30.46
N ASN A 702 12.34 -3.11 -31.18
CA ASN A 702 12.58 -3.01 -32.62
C ASN A 702 11.26 -2.89 -33.41
N GLU A 703 10.23 -3.63 -33.02
CA GLU A 703 8.90 -3.59 -33.66
C GLU A 703 8.18 -2.26 -33.40
N LEU A 704 8.32 -1.69 -32.19
CA LEU A 704 7.81 -0.36 -31.88
C LEU A 704 8.59 0.79 -32.56
N CYS A 705 9.83 0.53 -32.99
CA CYS A 705 10.77 1.56 -33.44
C CYS A 705 11.65 1.03 -34.56
N ASP A 706 11.04 0.75 -35.71
CA ASP A 706 11.65 0.12 -36.88
C ASP A 706 12.60 1.06 -37.66
N SER A 707 12.36 2.36 -37.57
CA SER A 707 12.99 3.42 -38.36
C SER A 707 13.39 4.62 -37.50
N PRO A 708 14.39 5.43 -37.89
CA PRO A 708 14.73 6.68 -37.20
C PRO A 708 13.69 7.79 -37.47
N PRO A 709 13.63 8.86 -36.65
CA PRO A 709 12.69 9.97 -36.88
C PRO A 709 13.01 10.73 -38.17
N GLU A 710 11.98 11.04 -38.97
CA GLU A 710 12.07 11.93 -40.13
C GLU A 710 11.65 13.37 -39.76
N ASP A 711 12.40 14.38 -40.19
CA ASP A 711 12.22 15.77 -39.72
C ASP A 711 10.92 16.46 -40.17
N LYS A 712 10.20 15.94 -41.17
CA LYS A 712 9.12 16.69 -41.84
C LYS A 712 7.70 16.12 -41.71
N ASN A 713 7.52 14.84 -41.34
CA ASN A 713 6.20 14.18 -41.36
C ASN A 713 6.03 13.09 -40.28
N THR A 714 6.53 13.31 -39.07
CA THR A 714 6.31 12.35 -37.98
C THR A 714 4.84 12.35 -37.52
N ASP A 715 4.16 11.22 -37.71
CA ASP A 715 2.80 11.03 -37.20
C ASP A 715 2.79 10.79 -35.67
N LEU A 716 1.70 11.16 -34.99
CA LEU A 716 1.47 10.92 -33.56
C LEU A 716 1.63 9.45 -33.19
N LYS A 717 1.27 8.53 -34.10
CA LYS A 717 1.44 7.09 -33.93
C LYS A 717 2.90 6.71 -33.71
N GLN A 718 3.81 7.24 -34.54
CA GLN A 718 5.26 6.98 -34.43
C GLN A 718 5.83 7.59 -33.14
N LEU A 719 5.37 8.79 -32.75
CA LEU A 719 5.77 9.40 -31.48
C LEU A 719 5.41 8.51 -30.28
N TRP A 720 4.17 7.99 -30.25
CA TRP A 720 3.72 7.08 -29.21
C TRP A 720 4.51 5.76 -29.21
N SER A 721 4.72 5.12 -30.36
CA SER A 721 5.46 3.86 -30.43
C SER A 721 6.91 4.01 -29.98
N ALA A 722 7.61 5.05 -30.44
CA ALA A 722 8.99 5.31 -30.02
C ALA A 722 9.07 5.74 -28.53
N HIS A 723 8.06 6.42 -28.02
CA HIS A 723 7.97 6.77 -26.61
C HIS A 723 7.83 5.52 -25.71
N ILE A 724 6.92 4.62 -26.06
CA ILE A 724 6.70 3.38 -25.31
C ILE A 724 7.87 2.42 -25.44
N ALA A 725 8.54 2.37 -26.60
CA ALA A 725 9.77 1.59 -26.76
C ALA A 725 10.84 2.00 -25.74
N ALA A 726 11.05 3.31 -25.54
CA ALA A 726 12.00 3.81 -24.54
C ALA A 726 11.57 3.50 -23.10
N GLN A 727 10.28 3.67 -22.78
CA GLN A 727 9.75 3.34 -21.44
C GLN A 727 9.90 1.85 -21.13
N ALA A 728 9.52 0.98 -22.07
CA ALA A 728 9.66 -0.46 -21.92
C ALA A 728 11.12 -0.86 -21.69
N LEU A 729 12.07 -0.22 -22.39
CA LEU A 729 13.49 -0.49 -22.21
C LEU A 729 14.00 -0.03 -20.84
N VAL A 730 13.74 1.23 -20.46
CA VAL A 730 14.22 1.86 -19.23
C VAL A 730 13.72 1.15 -17.97
N GLU A 731 12.47 0.66 -17.97
CA GLU A 731 11.90 0.01 -16.81
C GLU A 731 12.38 -1.42 -16.59
N THR A 732 12.97 -2.02 -17.61
CA THR A 732 13.16 -3.47 -17.63
C THR A 732 14.61 -3.92 -17.63
N ILE A 733 15.50 -3.21 -18.34
CA ILE A 733 16.91 -3.55 -18.45
C ILE A 733 17.83 -2.52 -17.79
N ASP A 734 18.99 -2.96 -17.31
CA ASP A 734 20.07 -2.05 -16.94
C ASP A 734 20.81 -1.59 -18.20
N ILE A 735 20.54 -0.36 -18.62
CA ILE A 735 21.09 0.23 -19.85
C ILE A 735 22.62 0.31 -19.82
N LYS A 736 23.26 0.27 -18.64
CA LYS A 736 24.73 0.27 -18.52
C LYS A 736 25.38 -1.03 -19.00
N GLN A 737 24.61 -2.11 -19.14
CA GLN A 737 25.11 -3.44 -19.49
C GLN A 737 24.74 -3.87 -20.92
N VAL A 738 24.39 -2.92 -21.79
CA VAL A 738 23.96 -3.21 -23.17
C VAL A 738 25.16 -3.61 -24.04
N SER A 739 25.06 -4.76 -24.70
CA SER A 739 26.09 -5.23 -25.64
C SER A 739 26.25 -4.29 -26.84
N SER A 740 27.46 -4.22 -27.40
CA SER A 740 27.76 -3.41 -28.60
C SER A 740 26.84 -3.71 -29.80
N LYS A 741 26.36 -4.96 -29.93
CA LYS A 741 25.42 -5.37 -30.99
C LYS A 741 24.07 -4.65 -30.94
N LYS A 742 23.65 -4.16 -29.76
CA LYS A 742 22.36 -3.48 -29.55
C LYS A 742 22.49 -1.95 -29.53
N GLN A 743 23.72 -1.41 -29.60
CA GLN A 743 23.98 0.02 -29.56
C GLN A 743 23.25 0.80 -30.67
N LYS A 744 23.19 0.26 -31.90
CA LYS A 744 22.48 0.91 -33.01
C LYS A 744 20.99 1.14 -32.74
N LEU A 745 20.33 0.19 -32.07
CA LEU A 745 18.93 0.32 -31.71
C LEU A 745 18.75 1.29 -30.54
N LEU A 746 19.68 1.30 -29.59
CA LEU A 746 19.70 2.28 -28.51
C LEU A 746 19.87 3.71 -29.05
N ASP A 747 20.80 3.92 -29.99
CA ASP A 747 21.04 5.21 -30.63
C ASP A 747 19.78 5.71 -31.38
N ARG A 748 19.04 4.80 -32.03
CA ARG A 748 17.76 5.11 -32.65
C ARG A 748 16.73 5.59 -31.63
N ILE A 749 16.62 4.91 -30.50
CA ILE A 749 15.71 5.32 -29.40
C ILE A 749 16.10 6.70 -28.87
N VAL A 750 17.40 6.95 -28.68
CA VAL A 750 17.93 8.26 -28.26
C VAL A 750 17.55 9.36 -29.25
N GLN A 751 17.68 9.11 -30.56
CA GLN A 751 17.26 10.05 -31.60
C GLN A 751 15.77 10.37 -31.52
N TRP A 752 14.93 9.34 -31.32
CA TRP A 752 13.49 9.52 -31.13
C TRP A 752 13.15 10.30 -29.87
N GLN A 753 13.76 9.99 -28.71
CA GLN A 753 13.48 10.75 -27.49
C GLN A 753 13.87 12.22 -27.66
N LYS A 754 15.00 12.52 -28.32
CA LYS A 754 15.41 13.89 -28.67
C LYS A 754 14.42 14.59 -29.61
N HIS A 755 13.78 13.86 -30.51
CA HIS A 755 12.71 14.38 -31.38
C HIS A 755 11.42 14.63 -30.57
N ILE A 756 10.99 13.66 -29.76
CA ILE A 756 9.76 13.71 -28.95
C ILE A 756 9.76 14.88 -27.98
N ILE A 757 10.87 15.15 -27.27
CA ILE A 757 10.92 16.30 -26.34
C ILE A 757 10.64 17.64 -27.06
N LYS A 758 10.82 17.72 -28.38
CA LYS A 758 10.54 18.93 -29.18
C LYS A 758 9.19 18.92 -29.90
N ALA A 759 8.48 17.80 -29.90
CA ALA A 759 7.25 17.59 -30.67
C ALA A 759 6.04 18.28 -30.02
N GLN A 760 5.75 19.53 -30.41
CA GLN A 760 4.70 20.34 -29.77
C GLN A 760 3.29 19.76 -29.88
N ASN A 761 3.03 18.91 -30.87
CA ASN A 761 1.78 18.16 -31.04
C ASN A 761 1.64 16.99 -30.05
N PHE A 762 2.72 16.60 -29.36
CA PHE A 762 2.71 15.56 -28.34
C PHE A 762 2.40 16.15 -26.95
N PRO A 763 1.71 15.46 -26.02
CA PRO A 763 1.38 16.01 -24.70
C PRO A 763 2.62 16.36 -23.86
N ALA A 764 2.57 17.47 -23.10
CA ALA A 764 3.67 17.94 -22.25
C ALA A 764 4.17 16.87 -21.26
N PHE A 765 3.24 16.15 -20.62
CA PHE A 765 3.58 15.06 -19.69
C PHE A 765 4.45 13.99 -20.36
N GLU A 766 4.08 13.56 -21.56
CA GLU A 766 4.81 12.51 -22.28
C GLU A 766 6.14 13.01 -22.83
N ARG A 767 6.24 14.29 -23.20
CA ARG A 767 7.54 14.91 -23.54
C ARG A 767 8.47 14.97 -22.33
N ALA A 768 7.97 15.32 -21.14
CA ALA A 768 8.76 15.30 -19.92
C ALA A 768 9.24 13.87 -19.59
N MET A 769 8.37 12.87 -19.74
CA MET A 769 8.74 11.46 -19.58
C MET A 769 9.78 11.00 -20.62
N ALA A 770 9.69 11.45 -21.87
CA ALA A 770 10.72 11.19 -22.88
C ALA A 770 12.08 11.80 -22.50
N GLY A 771 12.06 12.99 -21.88
CA GLY A 771 13.23 13.61 -21.29
C GLY A 771 13.85 12.79 -20.16
N ASN A 772 13.02 12.23 -19.27
CA ASN A 772 13.47 11.32 -18.21
C ASN A 772 14.14 10.08 -18.79
N ASN A 773 13.53 9.47 -19.81
CA ASN A 773 14.09 8.31 -20.51
C ASN A 773 15.43 8.66 -21.14
N LEU A 774 15.54 9.82 -21.80
CA LEU A 774 16.77 10.32 -22.40
C LEU A 774 17.87 10.51 -21.35
N ALA A 775 17.53 11.01 -20.17
CA ALA A 775 18.46 11.17 -19.04
C ALA A 775 19.04 9.83 -18.55
N ILE A 776 18.22 8.78 -18.56
CA ILE A 776 18.59 7.44 -18.07
C ILE A 776 19.37 6.67 -19.13
N ILE A 777 18.95 6.77 -20.40
CA ILE A 777 19.60 6.08 -21.53
C ILE A 777 20.95 6.73 -21.87
N GLY A 778 21.02 8.05 -21.80
CA GLY A 778 22.18 8.84 -22.20
C GLY A 778 21.73 10.01 -23.06
N ASP A 779 21.76 11.22 -22.48
CA ASP A 779 21.34 12.43 -23.18
C ASP A 779 22.50 12.97 -24.03
N PRO A 780 22.36 13.03 -25.38
CA PRO A 780 23.44 13.42 -26.27
C PRO A 780 23.51 14.94 -26.46
N ARG A 781 22.75 15.74 -25.71
CA ARG A 781 22.68 17.20 -25.86
C ARG A 781 23.79 17.88 -25.04
N PRO A 782 24.92 18.28 -25.65
CA PRO A 782 26.01 18.89 -24.92
C PRO A 782 25.57 20.20 -24.24
N GLU A 783 24.64 20.95 -24.83
CA GLU A 783 24.15 22.21 -24.27
C GLU A 783 23.39 22.08 -22.94
N VAL A 784 23.02 20.85 -22.58
CA VAL A 784 22.32 20.49 -21.35
C VAL A 784 23.21 19.70 -20.39
N MET A 785 24.13 18.92 -20.93
CA MET A 785 24.95 17.96 -20.18
C MET A 785 26.34 18.48 -19.82
N ASP A 786 26.88 19.41 -20.61
CA ASP A 786 28.18 20.02 -20.40
C ASP A 786 28.01 21.50 -20.02
N VAL A 787 28.75 21.94 -19.01
CA VAL A 787 28.76 23.32 -18.57
C VAL A 787 29.39 24.25 -19.61
N ASP A 788 30.37 23.79 -20.38
CA ASP A 788 31.08 24.64 -21.34
C ASP A 788 30.31 24.80 -22.66
N GLU A 789 29.37 23.90 -22.95
CA GLU A 789 28.51 23.96 -24.14
C GLU A 789 27.16 24.67 -23.88
N MET A 790 26.99 25.25 -22.68
CA MET A 790 25.82 26.04 -22.32
C MET A 790 25.49 27.10 -23.38
N LEU A 791 24.23 27.10 -23.83
CA LEU A 791 23.72 28.10 -24.77
C LEU A 791 23.16 29.31 -24.05
N PHE A 792 23.42 30.49 -24.61
CA PHE A 792 22.89 31.76 -24.15
C PHE A 792 22.14 32.50 -25.24
N CYS A 793 21.07 33.20 -24.86
CA CYS A 793 20.25 34.05 -25.71
C CYS A 793 20.59 35.53 -25.48
N LEU A 794 20.79 36.29 -26.56
CA LEU A 794 21.04 37.72 -26.48
C LEU A 794 19.76 38.48 -26.09
N VAL A 795 19.83 39.27 -25.02
CA VAL A 795 18.80 40.25 -24.66
C VAL A 795 19.34 41.65 -24.94
N PRO A 796 18.81 42.36 -25.96
CA PRO A 796 19.28 43.70 -26.32
C PRO A 796 18.99 44.71 -25.21
N GLY A 797 19.88 45.69 -25.06
CA GLY A 797 19.68 46.81 -24.15
C GLY A 797 18.52 47.71 -24.59
N GLY A 798 17.87 48.39 -23.64
CA GLY A 798 16.75 49.29 -23.89
C GLY A 798 15.57 49.10 -22.94
N ASP A 799 14.48 49.82 -23.20
CA ASP A 799 13.34 49.93 -22.30
C ASP A 799 12.37 48.76 -22.42
N PHE A 800 11.70 48.45 -21.30
CA PHE A 800 10.67 47.43 -21.20
C PHE A 800 9.66 47.77 -20.10
N TRP A 801 8.53 47.06 -20.11
CA TRP A 801 7.51 47.19 -19.08
C TRP A 801 7.72 46.13 -18.00
N MET A 802 7.78 46.54 -16.73
CA MET A 802 8.03 45.66 -15.59
C MET A 802 6.84 45.67 -14.62
N GLY A 803 6.48 44.50 -14.08
CA GLY A 803 5.36 44.31 -13.16
C GLY A 803 4.02 44.01 -13.86
N ASP A 804 2.93 44.12 -13.12
CA ASP A 804 1.56 43.91 -13.60
C ASP A 804 0.56 44.83 -12.88
N GLY A 805 -0.65 44.93 -13.42
CA GLY A 805 -1.73 45.72 -12.83
C GLY A 805 -1.33 47.16 -12.48
N LYS A 806 -1.56 47.55 -11.21
CA LYS A 806 -1.23 48.88 -10.69
C LYS A 806 0.28 49.11 -10.48
N GLU A 807 1.06 48.03 -10.48
CA GLU A 807 2.51 48.06 -10.27
C GLU A 807 3.30 48.12 -11.59
N LEU A 808 2.62 48.07 -12.74
CA LEU A 808 3.22 48.10 -14.06
C LEU A 808 3.90 49.46 -14.34
N HIS A 809 5.21 49.46 -14.57
CA HIS A 809 6.01 50.67 -14.82
C HIS A 809 7.08 50.43 -15.90
N LYS A 810 7.71 51.50 -16.40
CA LYS A 810 8.84 51.41 -17.33
C LYS A 810 10.14 51.19 -16.57
N ASN A 811 11.00 50.32 -17.10
CA ASN A 811 12.35 50.08 -16.62
C ASN A 811 13.30 49.83 -17.80
N SER A 812 14.61 49.88 -17.58
CA SER A 812 15.61 49.71 -18.64
C SER A 812 16.74 48.78 -18.18
N CYS A 813 17.31 48.05 -19.12
CA CYS A 813 18.48 47.21 -18.87
C CYS A 813 19.53 47.41 -19.97
N LYS A 814 20.81 47.35 -19.60
CA LYS A 814 21.91 47.17 -20.56
C LYS A 814 21.75 45.84 -21.31
N ALA A 815 22.47 45.66 -22.41
CA ALA A 815 22.48 44.37 -23.12
C ALA A 815 23.18 43.30 -22.29
N PHE A 816 22.66 42.08 -22.30
CA PHE A 816 23.23 40.92 -21.61
C PHE A 816 22.88 39.64 -22.36
N TRP A 817 23.50 38.54 -21.97
CA TRP A 817 23.14 37.21 -22.44
C TRP A 817 22.53 36.42 -21.31
N MET A 818 21.40 35.77 -21.57
CA MET A 818 20.68 34.94 -20.62
C MET A 818 20.88 33.47 -20.98
N GLY A 819 21.18 32.60 -20.00
CA GLY A 819 21.22 31.16 -20.23
C GLY A 819 19.91 30.69 -20.86
N LYS A 820 19.98 29.85 -21.90
CA LYS A 820 18.79 29.37 -22.64
C LYS A 820 17.88 28.53 -21.74
N TYR A 821 18.47 27.75 -20.84
CA TYR A 821 17.81 26.89 -19.85
C TYR A 821 18.25 27.27 -18.42
N PRO A 822 17.50 26.85 -17.38
CA PRO A 822 18.03 26.78 -16.02
C PRO A 822 19.28 25.88 -15.99
N VAL A 823 20.17 26.10 -15.01
CA VAL A 823 21.35 25.26 -14.82
C VAL A 823 20.91 23.83 -14.47
N THR A 824 21.48 22.84 -15.13
CA THR A 824 21.10 21.43 -14.91
C THR A 824 21.92 20.76 -13.83
N ASN A 825 21.46 19.60 -13.35
CA ASN A 825 22.21 18.77 -12.42
C ASN A 825 23.59 18.37 -12.97
N ALA A 826 23.70 18.01 -14.25
CA ALA A 826 24.98 17.67 -14.88
C ALA A 826 25.96 18.85 -14.86
N GLN A 827 25.47 20.05 -15.21
CA GLN A 827 26.28 21.27 -15.20
C GLN A 827 26.71 21.65 -13.79
N PHE A 828 25.81 21.55 -12.80
CA PHE A 828 26.15 21.82 -11.40
C PHE A 828 27.07 20.75 -10.82
N HIS A 829 26.97 19.50 -11.27
CA HIS A 829 27.86 18.42 -10.84
C HIS A 829 29.32 18.73 -11.22
N ALA A 830 29.57 19.31 -12.40
CA ALA A 830 30.91 19.74 -12.80
C ALA A 830 31.54 20.75 -11.81
N PHE A 831 30.73 21.63 -11.20
CA PHE A 831 31.19 22.53 -10.13
C PHE A 831 31.55 21.77 -8.84
N VAL A 832 30.73 20.77 -8.47
CA VAL A 832 31.01 19.91 -7.31
C VAL A 832 32.32 19.13 -7.51
N GLU A 833 32.49 18.49 -8.67
CA GLU A 833 33.68 17.72 -9.03
C GLU A 833 34.95 18.59 -9.09
N ALA A 834 34.82 19.84 -9.56
CA ALA A 834 35.91 20.82 -9.56
C ALA A 834 36.30 21.32 -8.15
N GLY A 835 35.70 20.79 -7.08
CA GLY A 835 35.99 21.20 -5.71
C GLY A 835 35.35 22.55 -5.33
N GLY A 836 34.30 22.97 -6.02
CA GLY A 836 33.65 24.26 -5.83
C GLY A 836 33.20 24.56 -4.39
N TYR A 837 32.78 23.54 -3.65
CA TYR A 837 32.43 23.67 -2.23
C TYR A 837 33.63 23.93 -1.31
N LYS A 838 34.83 23.52 -1.73
CA LYS A 838 36.08 23.63 -0.96
C LYS A 838 36.82 24.95 -1.20
N ASN A 839 36.58 25.63 -2.31
CA ASN A 839 37.24 26.89 -2.64
C ASN A 839 36.55 28.07 -1.95
N GLU A 840 37.13 28.54 -0.84
CA GLU A 840 36.62 29.62 0.01
C GLU A 840 36.28 30.92 -0.75
N THR A 841 37.02 31.23 -1.82
CA THR A 841 36.85 32.48 -2.59
C THR A 841 35.47 32.62 -3.24
N TYR A 842 34.75 31.51 -3.43
CA TYR A 842 33.41 31.52 -4.00
C TYR A 842 32.30 31.84 -2.98
N TRP A 843 32.61 31.86 -1.67
CA TRP A 843 31.62 31.82 -0.60
C TRP A 843 31.59 33.07 0.29
N THR A 844 32.09 34.22 -0.20
CA THR A 844 32.29 35.46 0.58
C THR A 844 31.11 35.83 1.51
N GLU A 845 29.89 35.88 0.99
CA GLU A 845 28.69 36.25 1.75
C GLU A 845 28.29 35.17 2.76
N ALA A 846 28.42 33.89 2.38
CA ALA A 846 28.11 32.77 3.24
C ALA A 846 29.10 32.66 4.42
N ILE A 847 30.38 32.95 4.20
CA ILE A 847 31.40 33.01 5.25
C ILE A 847 31.08 34.16 6.21
N ARG A 848 30.82 35.36 5.67
CA ARG A 848 30.48 36.54 6.48
C ARG A 848 29.28 36.28 7.39
N LEU A 849 28.29 35.52 6.91
CA LEU A 849 27.07 35.20 7.64
C LEU A 849 27.14 33.85 8.39
N GLY A 850 28.33 33.25 8.51
CA GLY A 850 28.55 32.03 9.28
C GLY A 850 27.87 30.77 8.71
N CYS A 851 27.40 30.83 7.47
CA CYS A 851 26.72 29.73 6.79
C CYS A 851 27.71 28.73 6.18
N TRP A 852 28.94 29.14 5.84
CA TRP A 852 29.96 28.26 5.25
C TRP A 852 31.15 28.07 6.20
N LYS A 853 31.64 26.83 6.32
CA LYS A 853 32.81 26.48 7.11
C LYS A 853 33.51 25.22 6.57
N ASN A 854 34.83 25.26 6.42
CA ASN A 854 35.68 24.10 6.07
C ASN A 854 35.17 23.28 4.87
N GLY A 855 34.80 23.96 3.80
CA GLY A 855 34.32 23.29 2.58
C GLY A 855 32.90 22.72 2.70
N LYS A 856 32.14 23.12 3.71
CA LYS A 856 30.74 22.74 3.91
C LYS A 856 29.86 23.98 4.01
N ILE A 857 28.70 23.92 3.37
CA ILE A 857 27.65 24.92 3.52
C ILE A 857 26.58 24.37 4.46
N SER A 858 26.13 25.19 5.41
CA SER A 858 25.08 24.87 6.36
C SER A 858 23.74 25.40 5.83
N ALA A 859 22.81 24.48 5.60
CA ALA A 859 21.44 24.78 5.20
C ALA A 859 20.50 24.03 6.15
N TRP A 860 19.59 24.74 6.82
CA TRP A 860 18.67 24.17 7.82
C TRP A 860 19.37 23.33 8.93
N GLY A 861 20.58 23.73 9.34
CA GLY A 861 21.35 23.02 10.36
C GLY A 861 22.02 21.73 9.88
N ILE A 862 22.03 21.47 8.57
CA ILE A 862 22.72 20.34 7.96
C ILE A 862 23.89 20.87 7.13
N ASP A 863 25.09 20.43 7.48
CA ASP A 863 26.31 20.74 6.73
C ASP A 863 26.47 19.79 5.54
N ARG A 864 26.68 20.34 4.35
CA ARG A 864 26.76 19.56 3.09
C ARG A 864 27.79 20.08 2.11
N GLN A 865 28.09 19.23 1.12
CA GLN A 865 29.08 19.50 0.05
C GLN A 865 28.52 19.26 -1.36
N ALA A 866 27.20 19.13 -1.47
CA ALA A 866 26.47 18.90 -2.70
C ALA A 866 25.01 19.34 -2.50
N PRO A 867 24.24 19.54 -3.60
CA PRO A 867 22.81 19.77 -3.52
C PRO A 867 22.06 18.66 -2.78
N ARG A 868 20.89 18.99 -2.24
CA ARG A 868 20.02 17.98 -1.62
C ARG A 868 19.48 17.01 -2.67
N ASN A 869 19.65 15.72 -2.40
CA ASN A 869 19.13 14.63 -3.21
C ASN A 869 17.62 14.45 -2.96
N TYR A 870 16.80 14.70 -3.98
CA TYR A 870 15.34 14.51 -3.95
C TYR A 870 14.89 13.22 -4.67
N ARG A 871 15.84 12.40 -5.10
CA ARG A 871 15.68 11.20 -5.94
C ARG A 871 15.15 11.53 -7.33
N LYS A 872 15.05 10.50 -8.18
CA LYS A 872 14.47 10.65 -9.51
C LYS A 872 12.98 11.04 -9.42
N PRO A 873 12.49 11.94 -10.30
CA PRO A 873 13.23 12.51 -11.45
C PRO A 873 14.06 13.77 -11.11
N PHE A 874 13.97 14.33 -9.91
CA PHE A 874 14.62 15.61 -9.56
C PHE A 874 16.13 15.62 -9.76
N ASP A 875 16.80 14.50 -9.47
CA ASP A 875 18.26 14.38 -9.57
C ASP A 875 18.74 13.87 -10.94
N LEU A 876 17.87 13.79 -11.95
CA LEU A 876 18.28 13.39 -13.30
C LEU A 876 19.21 14.45 -13.91
N PRO A 877 20.26 14.06 -14.64
CA PRO A 877 21.35 14.95 -15.05
C PRO A 877 20.89 16.12 -15.94
N ASN A 878 19.86 15.93 -16.76
CA ASN A 878 19.31 16.92 -17.69
C ASN A 878 18.13 17.73 -17.10
N HIS A 879 17.82 17.56 -15.81
CA HIS A 879 16.83 18.37 -15.09
C HIS A 879 17.49 19.61 -14.48
N PRO A 880 16.74 20.70 -14.25
CA PRO A 880 17.22 21.82 -13.45
C PRO A 880 17.73 21.34 -12.09
N VAL A 881 18.88 21.86 -11.66
CA VAL A 881 19.37 21.62 -10.30
C VAL A 881 18.43 22.29 -9.29
N VAL A 882 18.01 21.53 -8.29
CA VAL A 882 17.18 21.98 -7.16
C VAL A 882 17.80 21.55 -5.84
N GLY A 883 17.23 21.99 -4.72
CA GLY A 883 17.81 21.67 -3.41
C GLY A 883 19.10 22.41 -3.13
N ILE A 884 19.29 23.56 -3.79
CA ILE A 884 20.38 24.49 -3.54
C ILE A 884 19.86 25.75 -2.84
N ILE A 885 20.73 26.40 -2.08
CA ILE A 885 20.49 27.71 -1.49
C ILE A 885 21.07 28.81 -2.38
N TRP A 886 20.74 30.07 -2.10
CA TRP A 886 21.19 31.20 -2.93
C TRP A 886 22.71 31.31 -3.01
N TYR A 887 23.41 31.05 -1.90
CA TYR A 887 24.88 31.09 -1.83
C TYR A 887 25.55 30.05 -2.74
N GLU A 888 24.97 28.85 -2.86
CA GLU A 888 25.46 27.81 -3.78
C GLU A 888 25.34 28.28 -5.24
N ALA A 889 24.23 28.94 -5.59
CA ALA A 889 24.02 29.49 -6.92
C ALA A 889 25.05 30.60 -7.25
N ILE A 890 25.35 31.48 -6.30
CA ILE A 890 26.38 32.52 -6.46
C ILE A 890 27.78 31.92 -6.57
N ALA A 891 28.11 30.94 -5.72
CA ALA A 891 29.40 30.25 -5.77
C ALA A 891 29.65 29.58 -7.13
N PHE A 892 28.61 28.92 -7.68
CA PHE A 892 28.64 28.39 -9.04
C PHE A 892 28.93 29.47 -10.08
N THR A 893 28.30 30.65 -9.99
CA THR A 893 28.54 31.72 -10.98
C THR A 893 29.96 32.31 -10.91
N ARG A 894 30.56 32.37 -9.72
CA ARG A 894 31.96 32.80 -9.53
C ARG A 894 32.94 31.81 -10.13
N TRP A 895 32.77 30.52 -9.82
CA TRP A 895 33.56 29.46 -10.43
C TRP A 895 33.46 29.46 -11.96
N LEU A 896 32.25 29.63 -12.49
CA LEU A 896 32.04 29.65 -13.94
C LEU A 896 32.69 30.88 -14.60
N THR A 897 32.66 32.04 -13.93
CA THR A 897 33.37 33.25 -14.36
C THR A 897 34.86 33.01 -14.45
N GLU A 898 35.48 32.48 -13.38
CA GLU A 898 36.90 32.17 -13.34
C GLU A 898 37.29 31.17 -14.45
N ARG A 899 36.54 30.07 -14.56
CA ARG A 899 36.74 29.02 -15.56
C ARG A 899 36.73 29.59 -16.98
N TRP A 900 35.75 30.40 -17.35
CA TRP A 900 35.62 30.92 -18.71
C TRP A 900 36.54 32.09 -19.02
N GLN A 901 36.96 32.87 -18.02
CA GLN A 901 38.01 33.86 -18.18
C GLN A 901 39.37 33.19 -18.41
N ALA A 902 39.68 32.12 -17.67
CA ALA A 902 40.90 31.32 -17.86
C ALA A 902 40.98 30.74 -19.29
N ASN A 903 39.84 30.32 -19.84
CA ASN A 903 39.74 29.82 -21.22
C ASN A 903 39.65 30.94 -22.29
N LYS A 904 39.67 32.22 -21.90
CA LYS A 904 39.52 33.40 -22.79
C LYS A 904 38.21 33.45 -23.57
N TRP A 905 37.17 32.75 -23.09
CA TRP A 905 35.83 32.76 -23.68
C TRP A 905 35.00 33.93 -23.15
N LEU A 906 35.30 34.39 -21.94
CA LEU A 906 34.73 35.57 -21.30
C LEU A 906 35.80 36.65 -21.17
N THR A 907 35.53 37.86 -21.66
CA THR A 907 36.45 39.00 -21.50
C THR A 907 36.51 39.47 -20.05
N GLN A 908 37.63 40.08 -19.62
CA GLN A 908 37.81 40.58 -18.25
C GLN A 908 36.77 41.63 -17.80
N ASN A 909 36.04 42.26 -18.72
CA ASN A 909 35.00 43.24 -18.38
C ASN A 909 33.61 42.59 -18.19
N TYR A 910 33.50 41.26 -18.27
CA TYR A 910 32.27 40.51 -18.12
C TYR A 910 32.39 39.44 -17.04
N GLN A 911 31.26 39.14 -16.42
CA GLN A 911 31.09 38.11 -15.41
C GLN A 911 29.85 37.27 -15.69
N ILE A 912 29.88 36.04 -15.19
CA ILE A 912 28.69 35.22 -15.01
C ILE A 912 28.11 35.48 -13.62
N THR A 913 26.81 35.71 -13.56
CA THR A 913 26.09 36.02 -12.31
C THR A 913 24.65 35.53 -12.43
N LEU A 914 23.92 35.47 -11.31
CA LEU A 914 22.47 35.39 -11.34
C LEU A 914 21.88 36.65 -11.99
N PRO A 915 20.74 36.57 -12.71
CA PRO A 915 20.06 37.74 -13.24
C PRO A 915 19.55 38.63 -12.09
N SER A 916 19.44 39.93 -12.35
CA SER A 916 18.55 40.78 -11.55
C SER A 916 17.07 40.45 -11.85
N GLU A 917 16.17 40.83 -10.95
CA GLU A 917 14.72 40.72 -11.13
C GLU A 917 14.26 41.38 -12.44
N ALA A 918 14.87 42.53 -12.78
CA ALA A 918 14.59 43.28 -14.01
C ALA A 918 15.16 42.58 -15.25
N GLN A 919 16.39 42.06 -15.20
CA GLN A 919 16.98 41.29 -16.31
C GLN A 919 16.15 40.04 -16.60
N TRP A 920 15.73 39.34 -15.54
CA TRP A 920 14.90 38.14 -15.65
C TRP A 920 13.56 38.47 -16.33
N GLU A 921 12.84 39.49 -15.84
CA GLU A 921 11.53 39.84 -16.42
C GLU A 921 11.65 40.35 -17.84
N LYS A 922 12.66 41.17 -18.15
CA LYS A 922 12.90 41.61 -19.51
C LYS A 922 13.15 40.43 -20.44
N ALA A 923 13.97 39.46 -20.03
CA ALA A 923 14.25 38.26 -20.82
C ALA A 923 12.99 37.41 -21.08
N ALA A 924 12.08 37.34 -20.11
CA ALA A 924 10.80 36.65 -20.25
C ALA A 924 9.81 37.44 -21.14
N ARG A 925 9.59 38.73 -20.86
CA ARG A 925 8.53 39.55 -21.46
C ARG A 925 8.89 40.17 -22.82
N GLY A 926 10.16 40.49 -23.03
CA GLY A 926 10.60 41.33 -24.15
C GLY A 926 10.55 42.83 -23.83
N GLY A 927 11.35 43.60 -24.57
CA GLY A 927 11.39 45.06 -24.49
C GLY A 927 10.36 45.74 -25.38
N GLU A 928 10.37 47.07 -25.43
CA GLU A 928 9.62 47.82 -26.46
C GLU A 928 10.12 47.50 -27.88
N PHE A 929 11.38 47.10 -27.96
CA PHE A 929 12.00 46.57 -29.16
C PHE A 929 12.63 45.20 -28.88
N ILE A 930 12.50 44.28 -29.83
CA ILE A 930 13.00 42.90 -29.75
C ILE A 930 13.78 42.54 -31.02
N LEU A 931 14.58 41.47 -30.93
CA LEU A 931 15.30 40.94 -32.09
C LEU A 931 14.31 40.32 -33.08
N GLN A 932 14.50 40.57 -34.38
CA GLN A 932 13.69 39.96 -35.44
C GLN A 932 14.03 38.47 -35.67
N LYS A 933 15.23 38.06 -35.26
CA LYS A 933 15.67 36.66 -35.23
C LYS A 933 16.42 36.39 -33.92
N HIS A 934 16.19 35.24 -33.30
CA HIS A 934 16.90 34.85 -32.08
C HIS A 934 18.41 34.76 -32.36
N VAL A 935 19.21 35.31 -31.45
CA VAL A 935 20.67 35.23 -31.51
C VAL A 935 21.13 34.44 -30.30
N MET A 936 21.75 33.29 -30.56
CA MET A 936 22.26 32.37 -29.54
C MET A 936 23.76 32.13 -29.73
N ALA A 937 24.46 31.86 -28.64
CA ALA A 937 25.87 31.50 -28.64
C ALA A 937 26.17 30.49 -27.52
N SER A 938 27.05 29.53 -27.77
CA SER A 938 27.66 28.73 -26.71
C SER A 938 28.73 29.55 -25.97
N ALA A 939 29.16 29.11 -24.79
CA ALA A 939 30.14 29.84 -23.99
C ALA A 939 31.42 30.20 -24.75
N PRO A 940 32.07 29.29 -25.53
CA PRO A 940 33.25 29.61 -26.33
C PRO A 940 33.04 30.72 -27.37
N ASN A 941 31.79 30.91 -27.82
CA ASN A 941 31.43 31.83 -28.89
C ASN A 941 30.88 33.18 -28.41
N LEU A 942 30.65 33.35 -27.10
CA LEU A 942 30.09 34.59 -26.53
C LEU A 942 30.89 35.83 -26.97
N THR A 943 32.21 35.83 -26.76
CA THR A 943 33.11 36.96 -27.10
C THR A 943 33.08 37.31 -28.60
N LYS A 944 33.03 36.30 -29.48
CA LYS A 944 32.95 36.50 -30.94
C LYS A 944 31.62 37.12 -31.35
N CYS A 945 30.52 36.66 -30.74
CA CYS A 945 29.19 37.17 -31.02
C CYS A 945 29.01 38.62 -30.56
N TYR A 946 29.54 39.02 -29.39
CA TYR A 946 29.49 40.42 -28.94
C TYR A 946 30.04 41.40 -29.98
N LYS A 947 31.19 41.08 -30.59
CA LYS A 947 31.83 41.93 -31.61
C LYS A 947 30.99 42.05 -32.89
N THR A 948 30.25 41.00 -33.23
CA THR A 948 29.43 40.94 -34.45
C THR A 948 28.11 41.71 -34.27
N ILE A 949 27.45 41.54 -33.12
CA ILE A 949 26.19 42.22 -32.77
C ILE A 949 26.40 43.74 -32.66
N ALA A 950 27.52 44.19 -32.09
CA ALA A 950 27.82 45.61 -31.96
C ALA A 950 27.88 46.34 -33.32
N LYS A 951 28.27 45.64 -34.40
CA LYS A 951 28.38 46.21 -35.76
C LYS A 951 27.03 46.31 -36.50
N ASN A 952 26.11 45.37 -36.28
CA ASN A 952 24.87 45.22 -37.07
C ASN A 952 23.58 45.54 -36.28
N LYS A 953 23.69 46.23 -35.13
CA LYS A 953 22.60 46.37 -34.14
C LYS A 953 21.32 47.00 -34.69
N LYS A 954 21.40 47.97 -35.62
CA LYS A 954 20.23 48.70 -36.14
C LYS A 954 19.32 47.84 -37.02
N ASP A 955 19.87 46.88 -37.76
CA ASP A 955 19.12 46.07 -38.73
C ASP A 955 18.48 44.82 -38.10
N MET A 956 18.84 44.49 -36.85
CA MET A 956 18.41 43.27 -36.16
C MET A 956 17.24 43.49 -35.17
N ILE A 957 16.97 44.74 -34.79
CA ILE A 957 16.02 45.10 -33.74
C ILE A 957 14.81 45.79 -34.37
N GLY A 958 13.60 45.36 -34.02
CA GLY A 958 12.36 46.00 -34.46
C GLY A 958 11.34 46.14 -33.34
N LYS A 959 10.24 46.85 -33.62
CA LYS A 959 9.19 47.14 -32.63
C LYS A 959 8.53 45.85 -32.15
N ASN A 960 8.38 45.68 -30.84
CA ASN A 960 7.69 44.54 -30.26
C ASN A 960 6.17 44.73 -30.37
N ALA A 961 5.47 43.80 -31.00
CA ALA A 961 4.01 43.82 -31.10
C ALA A 961 3.31 43.61 -29.75
N LEU A 962 3.96 42.91 -28.80
CA LEU A 962 3.42 42.59 -27.48
C LEU A 962 4.41 42.96 -26.36
N PRO A 963 4.63 44.26 -26.08
CA PRO A 963 5.58 44.73 -25.08
C PRO A 963 5.13 44.50 -23.63
N LYS A 964 3.84 44.18 -23.43
CA LYS A 964 3.21 43.90 -22.12
C LYS A 964 2.67 42.47 -22.03
N ARG A 965 3.27 41.53 -22.76
CA ARG A 965 2.77 40.13 -22.81
C ARG A 965 2.74 39.47 -21.44
N LYS A 966 1.72 38.64 -21.19
CA LYS A 966 1.48 37.95 -19.91
C LYS A 966 2.47 36.80 -19.68
N TYR A 967 2.72 36.01 -20.71
CA TYR A 967 3.64 34.87 -20.73
C TYR A 967 4.78 35.12 -21.73
N PRO A 968 5.90 34.37 -21.64
CA PRO A 968 7.01 34.52 -22.57
C PRO A 968 6.60 34.38 -24.04
N TRP A 969 5.73 33.41 -24.32
CA TRP A 969 5.22 33.11 -25.66
C TRP A 969 4.07 34.03 -26.12
N GLY A 970 3.45 34.81 -25.23
CA GLY A 970 2.33 35.68 -25.59
C GLY A 970 1.28 35.80 -24.49
N ASN A 971 0.02 36.02 -24.89
CA ASN A 971 -1.10 36.22 -23.96
C ASN A 971 -2.03 35.01 -23.83
N SER A 972 -1.85 33.99 -24.66
CA SER A 972 -2.65 32.77 -24.63
C SER A 972 -2.30 31.88 -23.44
N ASN A 973 -3.33 31.38 -22.76
CA ASN A 973 -3.18 30.31 -21.78
C ASN A 973 -2.97 28.99 -22.52
N ASN A 974 -1.77 28.41 -22.44
CA ASN A 974 -1.47 27.12 -23.04
C ASN A 974 -0.54 26.34 -22.12
N GLU A 975 -1.11 25.33 -21.46
CA GLU A 975 -0.42 24.50 -20.46
C GLU A 975 0.64 23.61 -21.11
N ASN A 976 0.55 23.38 -22.42
CA ASN A 976 1.55 22.62 -23.18
C ASN A 976 2.89 23.38 -23.36
N PHE A 977 2.94 24.67 -22.96
CA PHE A 977 4.10 25.55 -23.14
C PHE A 977 4.91 25.80 -21.85
N ALA A 978 4.48 25.25 -20.71
CA ALA A 978 5.23 25.34 -19.45
C ALA A 978 4.97 24.14 -18.54
N ASN A 979 5.95 23.78 -17.71
CA ASN A 979 5.74 22.82 -16.63
C ASN A 979 5.08 23.53 -15.44
N CYS A 980 3.79 23.29 -15.23
CA CYS A 980 2.96 23.87 -14.17
C CYS A 980 2.03 22.81 -13.59
N GLU A 981 1.25 23.17 -12.57
CA GLU A 981 0.30 22.25 -11.91
C GLU A 981 -0.61 21.54 -12.93
N ASN A 982 -1.10 22.31 -13.91
CA ASN A 982 -1.99 21.83 -14.96
C ASN A 982 -1.33 20.88 -15.98
N SER A 983 0.00 20.86 -16.07
CA SER A 983 0.72 19.93 -16.94
C SER A 983 0.77 18.50 -16.38
N GLU A 984 0.31 18.30 -15.14
CA GLU A 984 0.24 17.02 -14.41
C GLU A 984 1.59 16.34 -14.12
N ILE A 985 2.72 16.89 -14.59
CA ILE A 985 4.08 16.35 -14.39
C ILE A 985 4.44 16.25 -12.91
N SER A 986 4.07 17.25 -12.10
CA SER A 986 4.25 17.27 -10.63
C SER A 986 5.70 17.10 -10.13
N ALA A 987 6.70 17.36 -10.98
CA ALA A 987 8.12 17.32 -10.65
C ALA A 987 8.88 18.26 -11.60
N THR A 988 10.19 18.45 -11.39
CA THR A 988 11.01 19.09 -12.42
C THR A 988 11.01 18.26 -13.69
N SER A 989 11.17 18.93 -14.83
CA SER A 989 11.23 18.29 -16.15
C SER A 989 12.56 18.57 -16.82
N THR A 990 12.98 17.64 -17.67
CA THR A 990 14.14 17.80 -18.55
C THR A 990 14.07 19.12 -19.32
N VAL A 991 15.16 19.90 -19.28
CA VAL A 991 15.16 21.21 -19.94
C VAL A 991 15.01 21.08 -21.46
N GLY A 992 14.23 21.97 -22.07
CA GLY A 992 14.01 22.00 -23.51
C GLY A 992 12.87 21.13 -24.02
N CYS A 993 12.04 20.59 -23.12
CA CYS A 993 10.82 19.87 -23.48
C CYS A 993 9.60 20.80 -23.70
N PHE A 994 9.78 22.13 -23.59
CA PHE A 994 8.75 23.15 -23.81
C PHE A 994 9.15 24.18 -24.89
N PRO A 995 9.44 23.75 -26.14
CA PRO A 995 9.92 24.66 -27.17
C PRO A 995 8.86 25.69 -27.62
N GLY A 996 7.57 25.45 -27.37
CA GLY A 996 6.50 26.43 -27.59
C GLY A 996 6.47 27.56 -26.56
N GLY A 997 7.09 27.35 -25.39
CA GLY A 997 7.15 28.30 -24.29
C GLY A 997 8.27 29.34 -24.37
N LYS A 998 8.90 29.49 -25.54
CA LYS A 998 10.05 30.39 -25.75
C LYS A 998 9.67 31.86 -25.52
N SER A 999 10.58 32.60 -24.91
CA SER A 999 10.54 34.05 -24.84
C SER A 999 10.86 34.69 -26.20
N PRO A 1000 10.64 36.01 -26.38
CA PRO A 1000 10.99 36.74 -27.61
C PRO A 1000 12.47 36.68 -28.00
N TYR A 1001 13.33 36.26 -27.07
CA TYR A 1001 14.77 36.18 -27.28
C TYR A 1001 15.26 34.73 -27.43
N GLY A 1002 14.37 33.75 -27.28
CA GLY A 1002 14.69 32.33 -27.39
C GLY A 1002 14.97 31.62 -26.05
N CYS A 1003 14.86 32.30 -24.91
CA CYS A 1003 14.96 31.66 -23.59
C CYS A 1003 13.78 30.70 -23.41
N GLU A 1004 14.04 29.48 -22.96
CA GLU A 1004 13.03 28.46 -22.71
C GLU A 1004 12.81 28.29 -21.21
N GLU A 1005 11.60 27.84 -20.85
CA GLU A 1005 11.21 27.53 -19.46
C GLU A 1005 11.36 28.72 -18.51
N MET A 1006 11.11 29.94 -19.00
CA MET A 1006 11.01 31.14 -18.15
C MET A 1006 9.74 31.11 -17.29
N SER A 1007 8.73 30.33 -17.66
CA SER A 1007 7.50 30.12 -16.88
C SER A 1007 7.43 28.68 -16.41
N GLY A 1008 7.27 28.45 -15.11
CA GLY A 1008 7.16 27.11 -14.53
C GLY A 1008 8.49 26.37 -14.43
N ASN A 1009 8.41 25.04 -14.33
CA ASN A 1009 9.50 24.12 -13.98
C ASN A 1009 10.06 24.42 -12.58
N VAL A 1010 10.89 25.44 -12.40
CA VAL A 1010 11.45 25.82 -11.10
C VAL A 1010 11.41 27.34 -10.90
N TRP A 1011 11.20 27.75 -9.66
CA TRP A 1011 11.50 29.12 -9.27
C TRP A 1011 13.00 29.37 -9.46
N GLU A 1012 13.36 30.48 -10.11
CA GLU A 1012 14.75 30.82 -10.38
C GLU A 1012 15.24 31.89 -9.39
N TRP A 1013 16.35 31.60 -8.70
CA TRP A 1013 17.06 32.60 -7.89
C TRP A 1013 17.50 33.79 -8.73
N THR A 1014 17.25 34.99 -8.22
CA THR A 1014 17.83 36.23 -8.74
C THR A 1014 18.85 36.78 -7.75
N ARG A 1015 19.67 37.70 -8.21
CA ARG A 1015 20.60 38.42 -7.35
C ARG A 1015 19.97 39.60 -6.60
N SER A 1016 18.74 39.96 -6.95
CA SER A 1016 18.03 41.10 -6.34
C SER A 1016 17.60 40.76 -4.92
N ILE A 1017 18.08 41.55 -3.97
CA ILE A 1017 17.62 41.56 -2.59
C ILE A 1017 16.17 42.05 -2.53
N ASP A 1018 15.40 41.53 -1.57
CA ASP A 1018 14.03 41.94 -1.33
C ASP A 1018 13.94 43.45 -1.07
N GLY A 1019 13.07 44.15 -1.80
CA GLY A 1019 12.93 45.60 -1.75
C GLY A 1019 11.55 46.08 -2.18
N LYS A 1020 11.26 47.36 -1.91
CA LYS A 1020 9.98 48.03 -2.25
C LYS A 1020 9.73 48.01 -3.76
N TYR A 1021 8.45 48.05 -4.14
CA TYR A 1021 8.02 48.16 -5.54
C TYR A 1021 7.29 49.50 -5.76
N PRO A 1022 7.35 50.14 -6.95
CA PRO A 1022 8.06 49.78 -8.19
C PRO A 1022 9.57 49.51 -8.06
N TYR A 1023 10.13 48.69 -8.94
CA TYR A 1023 11.56 48.36 -8.95
C TYR A 1023 12.38 49.60 -9.31
N LYS A 1024 13.47 49.84 -8.56
CA LYS A 1024 14.44 50.89 -8.85
C LYS A 1024 15.81 50.27 -9.07
N THR A 1025 16.49 50.68 -10.13
CA THR A 1025 17.80 50.12 -10.53
C THR A 1025 18.95 50.56 -9.61
N ASP A 1026 18.76 51.63 -8.85
CA ASP A 1026 19.80 52.37 -8.11
C ASP A 1026 19.59 52.36 -6.59
N ASP A 1027 18.65 51.58 -6.06
CA ASP A 1027 18.36 51.54 -4.62
C ASP A 1027 19.20 50.54 -3.82
N GLY A 1028 20.28 50.04 -4.42
CA GLY A 1028 21.24 49.14 -3.76
C GLY A 1028 20.80 47.68 -3.67
N ARG A 1029 19.63 47.29 -4.17
CA ARG A 1029 19.13 45.90 -4.09
C ARG A 1029 19.96 44.87 -4.89
N GLU A 1030 20.87 45.32 -5.74
CA GLU A 1030 21.77 44.47 -6.53
C GLU A 1030 23.18 44.33 -5.91
N ASP A 1031 23.46 45.01 -4.79
CA ASP A 1031 24.74 44.93 -4.09
C ASP A 1031 24.72 43.85 -3.00
N PHE A 1032 25.54 42.82 -3.17
CA PHE A 1032 25.60 41.67 -2.24
C PHE A 1032 26.13 42.07 -0.87
N LYS A 1033 26.82 43.21 -0.74
CA LYS A 1033 27.23 43.71 0.57
C LYS A 1033 26.03 43.97 1.48
N ASN A 1034 24.88 44.31 0.92
CA ASN A 1034 23.64 44.62 1.64
C ASN A 1034 22.88 43.36 2.10
N ILE A 1035 23.38 42.15 1.81
CA ILE A 1035 22.72 40.92 2.29
C ILE A 1035 23.05 40.67 3.76
N GLU A 1036 22.05 40.75 4.62
CA GLU A 1036 22.16 40.53 6.06
C GLU A 1036 21.38 39.27 6.48
N SER A 1037 21.62 38.80 7.72
CA SER A 1037 20.85 37.69 8.28
C SER A 1037 19.36 38.06 8.35
N GLY A 1038 18.50 37.23 7.77
CA GLY A 1038 17.05 37.50 7.70
C GLY A 1038 16.60 38.34 6.50
N THR A 1039 17.52 38.82 5.65
CA THR A 1039 17.14 39.48 4.40
C THR A 1039 16.75 38.45 3.34
N GLY A 1040 15.61 38.64 2.66
CA GLY A 1040 15.20 37.78 1.55
C GLY A 1040 15.81 38.17 0.21
N THR A 1041 15.81 37.25 -0.74
CA THR A 1041 16.12 37.51 -2.15
C THR A 1041 14.91 37.17 -3.02
N ARG A 1042 14.84 37.81 -4.19
CA ARG A 1042 13.75 37.64 -5.14
C ARG A 1042 13.94 36.37 -5.96
N ILE A 1043 12.83 35.70 -6.21
CA ILE A 1043 12.73 34.52 -7.09
C ILE A 1043 11.69 34.78 -8.17
N ARG A 1044 11.86 34.17 -9.35
CA ARG A 1044 11.03 34.43 -10.53
C ARG A 1044 10.57 33.16 -11.26
N GLY A 1045 9.54 33.29 -12.09
CA GLY A 1045 9.10 32.28 -13.05
C GLY A 1045 7.98 31.33 -12.61
N GLY A 1046 7.84 31.07 -11.31
CA GLY A 1046 6.95 30.01 -10.84
C GLY A 1046 7.59 28.61 -10.97
N SER A 1047 6.95 27.59 -10.41
CA SER A 1047 7.42 26.20 -10.45
C SER A 1047 6.35 25.26 -11.00
N PHE A 1048 6.71 23.99 -11.20
CA PHE A 1048 5.78 22.92 -11.58
C PHE A 1048 4.59 22.75 -10.61
N TYR A 1049 4.69 23.24 -9.37
CA TYR A 1049 3.61 23.18 -8.38
C TYR A 1049 2.63 24.36 -8.49
N ASN A 1050 2.99 25.40 -9.23
CA ASN A 1050 2.15 26.58 -9.37
C ASN A 1050 1.23 26.44 -10.59
N SER A 1051 -0.02 26.86 -10.45
CA SER A 1051 -0.94 27.01 -11.59
C SER A 1051 -0.37 28.00 -12.60
N LEU A 1052 -0.76 27.87 -13.88
CA LEU A 1052 -0.18 28.71 -14.93
C LEU A 1052 -0.41 30.22 -14.68
N ASN A 1053 -1.51 30.58 -14.03
CA ASN A 1053 -1.79 31.98 -13.66
C ASN A 1053 -0.83 32.55 -12.62
N ARG A 1054 -0.03 31.72 -11.94
CA ARG A 1054 1.04 32.12 -11.02
C ARG A 1054 2.43 31.98 -11.63
N SER A 1055 2.55 31.64 -12.91
CA SER A 1055 3.82 31.49 -13.64
C SER A 1055 3.93 32.49 -14.81
N LEU A 1056 3.66 33.77 -14.52
CA LEU A 1056 3.65 34.89 -15.48
C LEU A 1056 5.05 35.50 -15.63
N CYS A 1057 5.27 36.31 -16.66
CA CYS A 1057 6.46 37.16 -16.76
C CYS A 1057 6.65 38.07 -15.52
N ALA A 1058 5.55 38.53 -14.93
CA ALA A 1058 5.54 39.37 -13.73
C ALA A 1058 5.66 38.57 -12.42
N SER A 1059 5.51 37.24 -12.44
CA SER A 1059 5.44 36.43 -11.21
C SER A 1059 6.71 36.51 -10.40
N ARG A 1060 6.57 37.03 -9.18
CA ARG A 1060 7.66 37.27 -8.24
C ARG A 1060 7.36 36.63 -6.90
N GLY A 1061 8.38 36.03 -6.31
CA GLY A 1061 8.35 35.53 -4.94
C GLY A 1061 9.47 36.12 -4.11
N ARG A 1062 9.53 35.70 -2.85
CA ARG A 1062 10.65 35.94 -1.94
C ARG A 1062 11.01 34.63 -1.30
N ASN A 1063 12.30 34.37 -1.15
CA ASN A 1063 12.79 33.34 -0.25
C ASN A 1063 14.06 33.81 0.48
N TYR A 1064 14.45 33.11 1.54
CA TYR A 1064 15.64 33.44 2.30
C TYR A 1064 16.87 32.77 1.68
N PRO A 1065 18.03 33.46 1.61
CA PRO A 1065 19.25 32.95 0.99
C PRO A 1065 19.76 31.60 1.52
N SER A 1066 19.43 31.27 2.78
CA SER A 1066 19.81 30.02 3.45
C SER A 1066 18.76 28.90 3.32
N ARG A 1067 17.60 29.16 2.72
CA ARG A 1067 16.52 28.18 2.55
C ARG A 1067 16.59 27.53 1.18
N GLU A 1068 16.77 26.22 1.18
CA GLU A 1068 16.61 25.37 -0.01
C GLU A 1068 15.14 24.96 -0.24
N GLY A 1069 14.86 24.39 -1.41
CA GLY A 1069 13.62 23.66 -1.67
C GLY A 1069 13.67 22.91 -3.00
N GLY A 1070 12.86 21.85 -3.12
CA GLY A 1070 12.74 21.05 -4.36
C GLY A 1070 12.05 21.78 -5.53
N LEU A 1071 11.62 23.04 -5.31
CA LEU A 1071 10.98 23.90 -6.29
C LEU A 1071 11.90 25.03 -6.78
N LEU A 1072 13.13 25.13 -6.24
CA LEU A 1072 14.03 26.28 -6.42
C LEU A 1072 15.31 25.85 -7.13
N GLY A 1073 15.53 26.43 -8.31
CA GLY A 1073 16.76 26.33 -9.08
C GLY A 1073 17.26 27.73 -9.44
N PHE A 1074 18.04 27.82 -10.51
CA PHE A 1074 18.55 29.10 -10.98
C PHE A 1074 18.99 29.07 -12.44
N ARG A 1075 19.20 30.27 -12.97
CA ARG A 1075 19.72 30.53 -14.30
C ARG A 1075 20.81 31.58 -14.21
N VAL A 1076 21.72 31.57 -15.18
CA VAL A 1076 22.86 32.48 -15.23
C VAL A 1076 22.71 33.51 -16.35
N VAL A 1077 23.31 34.68 -16.15
CA VAL A 1077 23.51 35.70 -17.19
C VAL A 1077 25.00 35.98 -17.36
N SER A 1078 25.41 36.27 -18.60
CA SER A 1078 26.66 36.95 -18.89
C SER A 1078 26.39 38.44 -19.04
N SER A 1079 26.97 39.24 -18.14
CA SER A 1079 26.75 40.68 -18.06
C SER A 1079 28.06 41.42 -17.79
N PRO A 1080 28.21 42.67 -18.26
CA PRO A 1080 29.39 43.47 -17.93
C PRO A 1080 29.48 43.67 -16.41
N PHE A 1081 30.69 43.84 -15.86
CA PHE A 1081 30.86 44.20 -14.46
C PHE A 1081 30.04 45.47 -14.15
N LEU A 1082 29.27 45.42 -13.06
CA LEU A 1082 28.71 46.61 -12.45
C LEU A 1082 29.83 47.26 -11.64
N THR A 1083 30.82 47.86 -12.30
CA THR A 1083 31.67 48.82 -11.62
C THR A 1083 30.82 50.06 -11.37
N SER A 1084 30.40 50.25 -10.12
CA SER A 1084 30.41 51.62 -9.58
C SER A 1084 31.83 52.16 -9.79
N VAL A 1085 31.92 53.41 -10.24
CA VAL A 1085 33.15 54.11 -10.70
C VAL A 1085 33.51 53.78 -12.16
N ILE A 1086 32.98 54.57 -13.12
CA ILE A 1086 33.55 55.87 -13.54
C ILE A 1086 32.39 56.86 -13.66
#